data_AF-A0AAW8W5L6-F1
#
_entry.id   AF-A0AAW8W5L6-F1
#
_cell.length_a   1.000
_cell.length_b   1.000
_cell.length_c   1.000
_cell.angle_alpha   90.00
_cell.angle_beta   90.00
_cell.angle_gamma   90.00
#
_symmetry.space_group_name_H-M   'P 1'
#
loop_
_entity.id
_entity.type
_entity.pdbx_description
1 polymer ?
#
loop_
_entity_poly.entity_id
_entity_poly.type
_entity_poly.pdbx_seq_one_letter_code
_entity_poly.pdbx_strand_id
1 'polypeptide(L)'
;MSNRDTANVLWFDELHREDVNLVGGKSSSLGEMTSSMKVPVPYGFATTARAYRYFMQETGVNDQVNALLEGIKDYEDSDELHTTCEKIRNLIVSAKMPDDLAQNIKQAYADLAKKMDQKDPFVAIRSSATAEDLPNASFAGQQESYLNIKGAADVVNRVQECYSSLFTDRATYYRHKQHFPHEKVALSAAVQMMVFSKASGIMFSVNVANGDDSKIVIDTIRGLGEYIVLGKVTPNHFVIDKDSMKIVERSVVKQTIQLAREATGGTKEIAVPEAEQDQQVLTDDQVIELAGYVKAIEKHYGCYMDMEFALDTNTNRLWIVQARPETVWSQRNKDKQGHSTAGDDSVVQEADAKIAVRGLSASPGVASGVVHVIDNPEDIDQFKKGEVLVTLMTSPDWVPAMKKAAAIVTNNGGMTCHAAIVSREMQIPCIVGTKSKGTAATDTFKTGDVVTVDATNGIVYEGKVASLLKKNEPAQAAGGQVVAAETFAPTATRVMMNLGDPDLAEKYSTLPADGIGLMREEFLWTTFIHEHPLYLIEQGHPEKVVNMLADGISKVARAMAPRPMVLRLSDFKSSEYRNLKGGEKYEPHEPADLLGWRGASRYYDPKYVEAFKLELAAVKKVRNEFGLKNLNVMIPFVRTVDEARKVTDIMAHEGLVRNADFKVYMMAEIPSNIILADKFNEFVDGYSIGSNDLAMLILGCDRNNDTVARLFDERNLAVKRAIKHLIKTAHKDGKTVSICGQAPSEYPEFTNFLIQCGIDYVSVNPDMVKQTKRNVAHFEQRILLDKATGRGLQDPTDYDWE
;
A
#
# COMPACT_ATOMS: atom_id res chain seq x y z
N MET A 1 0.07 -37.87 18.40
CA MET A 1 0.83 -36.62 18.18
C MET A 1 2.21 -37.03 17.72
N SER A 2 2.80 -36.33 16.74
CA SER A 2 4.14 -36.67 16.28
C SER A 2 5.15 -36.16 17.31
N ASN A 3 6.36 -36.73 17.33
CA ASN A 3 7.41 -36.26 18.25
C ASN A 3 7.87 -34.82 17.91
N ARG A 4 7.55 -34.31 16.71
CA ARG A 4 7.92 -32.99 16.18
C ARG A 4 7.14 -31.86 16.87
N ASP A 5 5.84 -32.06 17.13
CA ASP A 5 4.95 -31.08 17.78
C ASP A 5 5.39 -30.74 19.22
N THR A 6 6.17 -31.64 19.82
CA THR A 6 6.69 -31.53 21.19
C THR A 6 8.18 -31.18 21.26
N ALA A 7 8.87 -31.06 20.13
CA ALA A 7 10.29 -30.76 20.08
C ALA A 7 10.59 -29.28 20.37
N ASN A 8 11.68 -29.01 21.09
CA ASN A 8 12.20 -27.66 21.30
C ASN A 8 13.09 -27.18 20.13
N VAL A 9 13.66 -28.12 19.38
CA VAL A 9 14.56 -27.91 18.24
C VAL A 9 14.20 -28.91 17.13
N LEU A 10 14.23 -28.46 15.87
CA LEU A 10 14.06 -29.29 14.67
C LEU A 10 15.18 -29.00 13.67
N TRP A 11 15.70 -30.01 13.00
CA TRP A 11 16.73 -29.85 11.95
C TRP A 11 16.13 -29.38 10.64
N PHE A 12 16.91 -28.71 9.77
CA PHE A 12 16.39 -28.23 8.48
C PHE A 12 15.93 -29.36 7.54
N ASP A 13 16.50 -30.56 7.62
CA ASP A 13 16.03 -31.76 6.91
C ASP A 13 14.76 -32.39 7.51
N GLU A 14 14.31 -31.92 8.68
CA GLU A 14 13.04 -32.29 9.31
C GLU A 14 11.94 -31.24 9.11
N LEU A 15 12.14 -30.24 8.23
CA LEU A 15 11.25 -29.08 8.06
C LEU A 15 10.75 -28.93 6.61
N HIS A 16 9.50 -28.50 6.49
CA HIS A 16 8.78 -28.27 5.24
C HIS A 16 8.03 -26.94 5.26
N ARG A 17 7.58 -26.48 4.09
CA ARG A 17 6.84 -25.22 3.90
C ARG A 17 5.55 -25.12 4.71
N GLU A 18 4.97 -26.24 5.15
CA GLU A 18 3.77 -26.25 6.00
C GLU A 18 4.06 -25.97 7.49
N ASP A 19 5.33 -26.06 7.93
CA ASP A 19 5.74 -25.93 9.34
C ASP A 19 5.85 -24.46 9.82
N VAL A 20 5.29 -23.47 9.10
CA VAL A 20 5.32 -22.03 9.46
C VAL A 20 4.84 -21.79 10.90
N ASN A 21 3.81 -22.52 11.35
CA ASN A 21 3.28 -22.41 12.72
C ASN A 21 4.21 -22.99 13.80
N LEU A 22 5.13 -23.90 13.41
CA LEU A 22 6.10 -24.53 14.31
C LEU A 22 7.42 -23.77 14.38
N VAL A 23 7.88 -23.19 13.27
CA VAL A 23 9.23 -22.58 13.18
C VAL A 23 9.28 -21.22 12.47
N GLY A 24 8.16 -20.61 12.12
CA GLY A 24 8.15 -19.34 11.37
C GLY A 24 8.49 -19.51 9.88
N GLY A 25 8.21 -18.45 9.10
CA GLY A 25 8.28 -18.50 7.64
C GLY A 25 9.69 -18.81 7.11
N LYS A 26 10.69 -17.99 7.46
CA LYS A 26 12.10 -18.23 7.08
C LYS A 26 12.62 -19.63 7.42
N SER A 27 12.45 -20.14 8.64
CA SER A 27 12.95 -21.47 9.01
C SER A 27 12.22 -22.58 8.26
N SER A 28 10.91 -22.45 8.02
CA SER A 28 10.15 -23.41 7.21
C SER A 28 10.60 -23.41 5.75
N SER A 29 10.97 -22.25 5.19
CA SER A 29 11.49 -22.08 3.83
C SER A 29 12.92 -22.61 3.68
N LEU A 30 13.80 -22.35 4.67
CA LEU A 30 15.12 -22.98 4.76
C LEU A 30 15.01 -24.50 4.86
N GLY A 31 14.03 -24.98 5.63
CA GLY A 31 13.66 -26.39 5.73
C GLY A 31 13.28 -26.98 4.38
N GLU A 32 12.26 -26.42 3.73
CA GLU A 32 11.76 -26.82 2.42
C GLU A 32 12.87 -26.91 1.36
N MET A 33 13.74 -25.91 1.30
CA MET A 33 14.90 -25.92 0.39
C MET A 33 15.96 -26.98 0.74
N THR A 34 16.10 -27.34 2.02
CA THR A 34 17.05 -28.37 2.49
C THR A 34 16.50 -29.78 2.29
N SER A 35 15.21 -29.99 2.58
CA SER A 35 14.55 -31.31 2.58
C SER A 35 14.07 -31.72 1.18
N SER A 36 13.61 -30.76 0.37
CA SER A 36 12.80 -31.04 -0.83
C SER A 36 13.42 -30.52 -2.13
N MET A 37 14.55 -29.81 -2.08
CA MET A 37 15.21 -29.21 -3.24
C MET A 37 16.68 -29.61 -3.38
N LYS A 38 17.23 -29.43 -4.59
CA LYS A 38 18.66 -29.59 -4.89
C LYS A 38 19.39 -28.24 -4.96
N VAL A 39 19.13 -27.35 -4.00
CA VAL A 39 19.79 -26.04 -3.89
C VAL A 39 20.77 -26.04 -2.69
N PRO A 40 21.92 -25.37 -2.77
CA PRO A 40 22.91 -25.38 -1.71
C PRO A 40 22.48 -24.49 -0.55
N VAL A 41 21.83 -25.04 0.48
CA VAL A 41 21.51 -24.32 1.73
C VAL A 41 22.55 -24.67 2.81
N PRO A 42 23.13 -23.70 3.54
CA PRO A 42 23.96 -24.00 4.70
C PRO A 42 23.11 -24.71 5.75
N TYR A 43 23.56 -25.87 6.19
CA TYR A 43 22.79 -26.73 7.10
C TYR A 43 22.68 -26.12 8.51
N GLY A 44 21.70 -26.58 9.29
CA GLY A 44 21.38 -25.98 10.59
C GLY A 44 20.15 -26.60 11.24
N PHE A 45 19.69 -25.94 12.30
CA PHE A 45 18.47 -26.28 13.04
C PHE A 45 17.72 -25.00 13.43
N ALA A 46 16.43 -25.12 13.74
CA ALA A 46 15.62 -24.04 14.28
C ALA A 46 15.11 -24.39 15.68
N THR A 47 15.04 -23.42 16.59
CA THR A 47 14.17 -23.56 17.77
C THR A 47 12.70 -23.47 17.35
N THR A 48 11.81 -24.10 18.10
CA THR A 48 10.37 -24.06 17.77
C THR A 48 9.64 -22.91 18.46
N ALA A 49 8.51 -22.50 17.89
CA ALA A 49 7.54 -21.60 18.51
C ALA A 49 7.05 -22.12 19.88
N ARG A 50 7.10 -23.45 20.09
CA ARG A 50 6.90 -24.08 21.40
C ARG A 50 8.05 -23.75 22.36
N ALA A 51 9.30 -23.84 21.95
CA ALA A 51 10.45 -23.50 22.78
C ALA A 51 10.42 -22.04 23.26
N TYR A 52 10.05 -21.09 22.37
CA TYR A 52 9.81 -19.70 22.75
C TYR A 52 8.69 -19.57 23.79
N ARG A 53 7.52 -20.17 23.54
CA ARG A 53 6.39 -20.13 24.50
C ARG A 53 6.75 -20.76 25.84
N TYR A 54 7.50 -21.87 25.84
CA TYR A 54 7.98 -22.51 27.05
C TYR A 54 8.94 -21.61 27.84
N PHE A 55 9.92 -20.99 27.18
CA PHE A 55 10.78 -19.98 27.81
C PHE A 55 9.98 -18.85 28.45
N MET A 56 9.04 -18.25 27.72
CA MET A 56 8.23 -17.11 28.21
C MET A 56 7.34 -17.50 29.41
N GLN A 57 6.83 -18.74 29.43
CA GLN A 57 5.98 -19.26 30.51
C GLN A 57 6.79 -19.65 31.75
N GLU A 58 7.82 -20.48 31.61
CA GLU A 58 8.60 -21.01 32.74
C GLU A 58 9.36 -19.90 33.50
N THR A 59 9.77 -18.84 32.80
CA THR A 59 10.43 -17.68 33.40
C THR A 59 9.47 -16.66 34.01
N GLY A 60 8.16 -16.80 33.79
CA GLY A 60 7.15 -15.80 34.20
C GLY A 60 7.28 -14.45 33.48
N VAL A 61 8.06 -14.37 32.40
CA VAL A 61 8.25 -13.13 31.62
C VAL A 61 7.02 -12.81 30.78
N ASN A 62 6.27 -13.83 30.31
CA ASN A 62 5.05 -13.67 29.51
C ASN A 62 4.07 -12.67 30.12
N ASP A 63 3.75 -12.84 31.40
CA ASP A 63 2.71 -12.04 32.07
C ASP A 63 3.20 -10.62 32.37
N GLN A 64 4.50 -10.45 32.64
CA GLN A 64 5.14 -9.14 32.80
C GLN A 64 5.17 -8.36 31.48
N VAL A 65 5.43 -9.04 30.35
CA VAL A 65 5.44 -8.41 29.03
C VAL A 65 4.02 -8.00 28.61
N ASN A 66 3.01 -8.83 28.85
CA ASN A 66 1.61 -8.46 28.59
C ASN A 66 1.19 -7.25 29.44
N ALA A 67 1.49 -7.23 30.74
CA ALA A 67 1.18 -6.10 31.61
C ALA A 67 1.90 -4.79 31.20
N LEU A 68 3.11 -4.88 30.62
CA LEU A 68 3.82 -3.71 30.09
C LEU A 68 3.20 -3.21 28.77
N LEU A 69 2.75 -4.11 27.89
CA LEU A 69 2.11 -3.76 26.62
C LEU A 69 0.69 -3.19 26.82
N GLU A 70 -0.08 -3.74 27.76
CA GLU A 70 -1.38 -3.19 28.19
C GLU A 70 -1.24 -1.83 28.91
N GLY A 71 -0.05 -1.51 29.41
CA GLY A 71 0.26 -0.25 30.07
C GLY A 71 0.58 0.92 29.14
N ILE A 72 0.84 0.68 27.85
CA ILE A 72 1.07 1.73 26.84
C ILE A 72 -0.26 2.46 26.58
N LYS A 73 -0.27 3.78 26.70
CA LYS A 73 -1.47 4.59 26.50
C LYS A 73 -1.60 5.07 25.06
N ASP A 74 -0.48 5.46 24.46
CA ASP A 74 -0.44 5.87 23.06
C ASP A 74 0.73 5.20 22.34
N TYR A 75 0.41 4.38 21.34
CA TYR A 75 1.42 3.74 20.50
C TYR A 75 2.02 4.70 19.46
N GLU A 76 1.47 5.91 19.28
CA GLU A 76 2.08 6.98 18.47
C GLU A 76 3.09 7.82 19.26
N ASP A 77 3.14 7.72 20.60
CA ASP A 77 4.18 8.33 21.42
C ASP A 77 5.47 7.48 21.30
N SER A 78 6.46 8.03 20.60
CA SER A 78 7.74 7.36 20.36
C SER A 78 8.51 7.06 21.64
N ASP A 79 8.39 7.91 22.65
CA ASP A 79 9.18 7.84 23.87
C ASP A 79 8.56 6.85 24.86
N GLU A 80 7.22 6.83 24.99
CA GLU A 80 6.50 5.80 25.76
C GLU A 80 6.72 4.41 25.14
N LEU A 81 6.61 4.30 23.82
CA LEU A 81 6.82 3.05 23.08
C LEU A 81 8.27 2.55 23.22
N HIS A 82 9.28 3.40 22.97
CA HIS A 82 10.69 3.03 23.08
C HIS A 82 11.03 2.57 24.50
N THR A 83 10.67 3.36 25.50
CA THR A 83 10.93 3.08 26.91
C THR A 83 10.29 1.76 27.37
N THR A 84 9.09 1.44 26.88
CA THR A 84 8.39 0.21 27.24
C THR A 84 8.97 -1.01 26.51
N CYS A 85 9.27 -0.87 25.22
CA CYS A 85 9.88 -1.94 24.44
C CYS A 85 11.31 -2.27 24.92
N GLU A 86 12.10 -1.27 25.32
CA GLU A 86 13.42 -1.50 25.93
C GLU A 86 13.33 -2.29 27.24
N LYS A 87 12.39 -1.93 28.13
CA LYS A 87 12.12 -2.71 29.36
C LYS A 87 11.75 -4.16 29.06
N ILE A 88 10.89 -4.39 28.08
CA ILE A 88 10.48 -5.74 27.64
C ILE A 88 11.69 -6.55 27.15
N ARG A 89 12.54 -5.96 26.28
CA ARG A 89 13.75 -6.63 25.78
C ARG A 89 14.71 -6.96 26.91
N ASN A 90 14.95 -6.02 27.83
CA ASN A 90 15.83 -6.21 28.99
C ASN A 90 15.30 -7.29 29.95
N LEU A 91 13.99 -7.39 30.16
CA LEU A 91 13.38 -8.50 30.93
C LEU A 91 13.64 -9.85 30.28
N ILE A 92 13.44 -9.96 28.96
CA ILE A 92 13.66 -11.19 28.19
C ILE A 92 15.14 -11.60 28.24
N VAL A 93 16.08 -10.68 28.03
CA VAL A 93 17.53 -10.97 28.04
C VAL A 93 18.05 -11.28 29.45
N SER A 94 17.48 -10.68 30.50
CA SER A 94 17.90 -10.90 31.89
C SER A 94 17.35 -12.19 32.52
N ALA A 95 16.30 -12.79 31.94
CA ALA A 95 15.72 -14.02 32.45
C ALA A 95 16.67 -15.22 32.30
N LYS A 96 16.62 -16.18 33.23
CA LYS A 96 17.41 -17.41 33.08
C LYS A 96 16.70 -18.37 32.11
N MET A 97 17.31 -18.67 30.97
CA MET A 97 16.87 -19.75 30.07
C MET A 97 16.67 -21.06 30.87
N PRO A 98 15.52 -21.78 30.72
CA PRO A 98 15.30 -23.08 31.34
C PRO A 98 16.44 -24.05 31.02
N ASP A 99 16.92 -24.79 32.03
CA ASP A 99 18.16 -25.58 31.92
C ASP A 99 18.05 -26.71 30.88
N ASP A 100 16.87 -27.28 30.71
CA ASP A 100 16.56 -28.30 29.71
C ASP A 100 16.56 -27.72 28.28
N LEU A 101 15.92 -26.57 28.06
CA LEU A 101 15.90 -25.86 26.78
C LEU A 101 17.30 -25.38 26.40
N ALA A 102 18.04 -24.80 27.35
CA ALA A 102 19.44 -24.45 27.16
C ALA A 102 20.29 -25.68 26.80
N GLN A 103 20.05 -26.83 27.44
CA GLN A 103 20.76 -28.07 27.12
C GLN A 103 20.35 -28.64 25.75
N ASN A 104 19.09 -28.51 25.34
CA ASN A 104 18.61 -28.91 24.00
C ASN A 104 19.34 -28.13 22.91
N ILE A 105 19.44 -26.80 23.05
CA ILE A 105 20.15 -25.93 22.09
C ILE A 105 21.66 -26.22 22.07
N LYS A 106 22.29 -26.38 23.25
CA LYS A 106 23.71 -26.77 23.37
C LYS A 106 23.99 -28.12 22.72
N GLN A 107 23.10 -29.10 22.91
CA GLN A 107 23.22 -30.43 22.32
C GLN A 107 23.05 -30.37 20.79
N ALA A 108 22.06 -29.64 20.28
CA ALA A 108 21.87 -29.44 18.83
C ALA A 108 23.09 -28.77 18.18
N TYR A 109 23.68 -27.75 18.82
CA TYR A 109 24.94 -27.15 18.35
C TYR A 109 26.13 -28.13 18.38
N ALA A 110 26.25 -28.95 19.44
CA ALA A 110 27.28 -29.99 19.53
C ALA A 110 27.09 -31.12 18.49
N ASP A 111 25.86 -31.43 18.12
CA ASP A 111 25.57 -32.41 17.07
C ASP A 111 25.69 -31.80 15.66
N LEU A 112 25.47 -30.49 15.49
CA LEU A 112 25.76 -29.77 14.26
C LEU A 112 27.26 -29.79 13.98
N ALA A 113 28.09 -29.56 15.01
CA ALA A 113 29.54 -29.70 14.95
C ALA A 113 29.98 -31.10 14.47
N LYS A 114 29.32 -32.18 14.93
CA LYS A 114 29.59 -33.55 14.46
C LYS A 114 29.10 -33.78 13.03
N LYS A 115 27.87 -33.38 12.69
CA LYS A 115 27.27 -33.54 11.35
C LYS A 115 28.08 -32.83 10.26
N MET A 116 28.69 -31.69 10.60
CA MET A 116 29.49 -30.88 9.67
C MET A 116 31.01 -31.18 9.72
N ASP A 117 31.45 -32.12 10.56
CA ASP A 117 32.87 -32.44 10.85
C ASP A 117 33.71 -31.18 11.18
N GLN A 118 33.16 -30.29 12.00
CA GLN A 118 33.79 -29.03 12.39
C GLN A 118 33.70 -28.82 13.90
N LYS A 119 34.85 -28.70 14.56
CA LYS A 119 34.90 -28.36 15.99
C LYS A 119 34.55 -26.88 16.20
N ASP A 120 33.53 -26.65 17.05
CA ASP A 120 33.04 -25.32 17.43
C ASP A 120 32.76 -24.42 16.20
N PRO A 121 31.81 -24.81 15.33
CA PRO A 121 31.54 -24.13 14.08
C PRO A 121 30.98 -22.72 14.32
N PHE A 122 31.31 -21.79 13.44
CA PHE A 122 30.66 -20.47 13.45
C PHE A 122 29.25 -20.59 12.86
N VAL A 123 28.27 -19.97 13.51
CA VAL A 123 26.86 -19.96 13.10
C VAL A 123 26.32 -18.54 12.95
N ALA A 124 25.29 -18.39 12.11
CA ALA A 124 24.39 -17.25 12.09
C ALA A 124 23.10 -17.62 12.81
N ILE A 125 22.54 -16.70 13.58
CA ILE A 125 21.30 -16.88 14.32
C ILE A 125 20.31 -15.83 13.80
N ARG A 126 19.27 -16.29 13.10
CA ARG A 126 18.26 -15.42 12.50
C ARG A 126 16.89 -15.62 13.13
N SER A 127 16.21 -14.51 13.35
CA SER A 127 14.80 -14.43 13.73
C SER A 127 13.90 -14.97 12.63
N SER A 128 12.93 -15.83 12.99
CA SER A 128 11.89 -16.35 12.11
C SER A 128 10.55 -16.33 12.83
N ALA A 129 9.72 -15.32 12.57
CA ALA A 129 8.43 -15.18 13.26
C ALA A 129 7.32 -16.01 12.60
N THR A 130 6.42 -16.54 13.43
CA THR A 130 5.19 -17.23 12.99
C THR A 130 4.22 -16.35 12.20
N ALA A 131 4.37 -15.02 12.29
CA ALA A 131 3.60 -14.04 11.52
C ALA A 131 4.41 -13.31 10.43
N GLU A 132 5.71 -13.60 10.28
CA GLU A 132 6.65 -12.74 9.53
C GLU A 132 6.37 -12.65 8.02
N ASP A 133 5.85 -13.75 7.47
CA ASP A 133 5.61 -13.99 6.04
C ASP A 133 4.10 -14.23 5.76
N LEU A 134 3.20 -13.58 6.51
CA LEU A 134 1.76 -13.64 6.24
C LEU A 134 1.44 -12.92 4.91
N PRO A 135 0.47 -13.40 4.10
CA PRO A 135 0.23 -12.88 2.74
C PRO A 135 -0.02 -11.36 2.63
N ASN A 136 -0.46 -10.72 3.73
CA ASN A 136 -0.78 -9.29 3.80
C ASN A 136 0.17 -8.50 4.73
N ALA A 137 1.21 -9.12 5.31
CA ALA A 137 2.11 -8.49 6.27
C ALA A 137 3.57 -8.92 6.04
N SER A 138 4.40 -8.00 5.58
CA SER A 138 5.85 -8.20 5.41
C SER A 138 6.60 -7.53 6.55
N PHE A 139 7.15 -8.33 7.47
CA PHE A 139 7.90 -7.85 8.64
C PHE A 139 9.41 -7.63 8.32
N ALA A 140 9.75 -7.36 7.06
CA ALA A 140 11.12 -7.33 6.56
C ALA A 140 12.03 -6.34 7.33
N GLY A 141 13.17 -6.85 7.83
CA GLY A 141 14.20 -6.04 8.49
C GLY A 141 13.75 -5.38 9.81
N GLN A 142 12.74 -5.94 10.50
CA GLN A 142 12.27 -5.43 11.80
C GLN A 142 12.88 -6.15 13.02
N GLN A 143 13.52 -7.30 12.79
CA GLN A 143 14.01 -8.22 13.83
C GLN A 143 15.51 -8.48 13.63
N GLU A 144 16.21 -8.80 14.72
CA GLU A 144 17.67 -8.87 14.72
C GLU A 144 18.19 -10.21 14.16
N SER A 145 19.43 -10.18 13.67
CA SER A 145 20.19 -11.35 13.22
C SER A 145 21.62 -11.23 13.74
N TYR A 146 22.16 -12.30 14.31
CA TYR A 146 23.49 -12.31 14.89
C TYR A 146 24.43 -13.17 14.05
N LEU A 147 25.47 -12.55 13.50
CA LEU A 147 26.40 -13.19 12.57
C LEU A 147 27.70 -13.62 13.27
N ASN A 148 28.31 -14.69 12.76
CA ASN A 148 29.62 -15.17 13.18
C ASN A 148 29.70 -15.49 14.70
N ILE A 149 28.69 -16.17 15.22
CA ILE A 149 28.55 -16.58 16.63
C ILE A 149 29.26 -17.92 16.85
N LYS A 150 29.88 -18.12 18.02
CA LYS A 150 30.65 -19.34 18.31
C LYS A 150 30.57 -19.77 19.78
N GLY A 151 30.35 -21.06 19.97
CA GLY A 151 30.37 -21.71 21.27
C GLY A 151 28.97 -21.84 21.87
N ALA A 152 28.70 -22.97 22.50
CA ALA A 152 27.35 -23.39 22.87
C ALA A 152 26.66 -22.46 23.90
N ALA A 153 27.43 -21.70 24.69
CA ALA A 153 26.88 -20.70 25.62
C ALA A 153 26.45 -19.42 24.89
N ASP A 154 27.29 -18.88 24.01
CA ASP A 154 26.97 -17.69 23.19
C ASP A 154 25.76 -17.98 22.29
N VAL A 155 25.70 -19.16 21.66
CA VAL A 155 24.52 -19.58 20.87
C VAL A 155 23.21 -19.56 21.68
N VAL A 156 23.21 -19.98 22.94
CA VAL A 156 22.00 -19.89 23.80
C VAL A 156 21.66 -18.43 24.10
N ASN A 157 22.65 -17.61 24.44
CA ASN A 157 22.44 -16.18 24.71
C ASN A 157 21.86 -15.46 23.48
N ARG A 158 22.43 -15.69 22.29
CA ARG A 158 21.96 -15.09 21.04
C ARG A 158 20.58 -15.58 20.60
N VAL A 159 20.20 -16.81 20.90
CA VAL A 159 18.81 -17.28 20.72
C VAL A 159 17.85 -16.52 21.65
N GLN A 160 18.28 -16.18 22.86
CA GLN A 160 17.48 -15.39 23.81
C GLN A 160 17.41 -13.89 23.42
N GLU A 161 18.51 -13.30 22.97
CA GLU A 161 18.53 -11.96 22.35
C GLU A 161 17.57 -11.94 21.13
N CYS A 162 17.61 -12.99 20.30
CA CYS A 162 16.71 -13.16 19.16
C CYS A 162 15.24 -13.16 19.61
N TYR A 163 14.88 -13.95 20.64
CA TYR A 163 13.53 -13.92 21.24
C TYR A 163 13.11 -12.53 21.72
N SER A 164 14.04 -11.73 22.25
CA SER A 164 13.77 -10.34 22.65
C SER A 164 13.46 -9.43 21.45
N SER A 165 14.08 -9.68 20.28
CA SER A 165 13.89 -8.88 19.07
C SER A 165 12.47 -8.95 18.48
N LEU A 166 11.62 -9.87 18.97
CA LEU A 166 10.18 -9.81 18.69
C LEU A 166 9.57 -8.48 19.19
N PHE A 167 10.12 -7.88 20.24
CA PHE A 167 9.68 -6.63 20.87
C PHE A 167 10.63 -5.46 20.58
N THR A 168 11.21 -5.38 19.38
CA THR A 168 11.71 -4.10 18.86
C THR A 168 10.55 -3.11 18.69
N ASP A 169 10.82 -1.83 18.84
CA ASP A 169 9.81 -0.76 18.85
C ASP A 169 8.98 -0.81 17.55
N ARG A 170 9.67 -0.98 16.41
CA ARG A 170 9.08 -1.15 15.07
C ARG A 170 8.17 -2.38 14.98
N ALA A 171 8.59 -3.53 15.50
CA ALA A 171 7.78 -4.76 15.46
C ALA A 171 6.56 -4.68 16.39
N THR A 172 6.68 -4.02 17.54
CA THR A 172 5.59 -3.77 18.48
C THR A 172 4.56 -2.80 17.90
N TYR A 173 4.99 -1.64 17.38
CA TYR A 173 4.12 -0.68 16.69
C TYR A 173 3.37 -1.30 15.51
N TYR A 174 4.09 -2.04 14.66
CA TYR A 174 3.49 -2.65 13.48
C TYR A 174 2.42 -3.68 13.84
N ARG A 175 2.64 -4.53 14.85
CA ARG A 175 1.60 -5.47 15.31
C ARG A 175 0.37 -4.74 15.84
N HIS A 176 0.55 -3.69 16.64
CA HIS A 176 -0.55 -2.87 17.15
C HIS A 176 -1.36 -2.25 16.00
N LYS A 177 -0.71 -1.62 15.02
CA LYS A 177 -1.35 -1.03 13.83
C LYS A 177 -2.10 -2.03 12.95
N GLN A 178 -1.63 -3.27 12.88
CA GLN A 178 -2.30 -4.35 12.12
C GLN A 178 -3.31 -5.13 12.99
N HIS A 179 -3.53 -4.72 14.24
CA HIS A 179 -4.38 -5.40 15.22
C HIS A 179 -4.01 -6.88 15.43
N PHE A 180 -2.74 -7.23 15.29
CA PHE A 180 -2.25 -8.59 15.58
C PHE A 180 -2.08 -8.77 17.10
N PRO A 181 -2.78 -9.74 17.73
CA PRO A 181 -2.67 -9.96 19.16
C PRO A 181 -1.26 -10.42 19.55
N HIS A 182 -0.62 -9.68 20.46
CA HIS A 182 0.78 -9.87 20.84
C HIS A 182 1.04 -11.28 21.40
N GLU A 183 0.08 -11.83 22.14
CA GLU A 183 0.14 -13.14 22.80
C GLU A 183 0.11 -14.34 21.82
N LYS A 184 -0.32 -14.12 20.57
CA LYS A 184 -0.40 -15.18 19.56
C LYS A 184 0.89 -15.36 18.78
N VAL A 185 1.69 -14.30 18.64
CA VAL A 185 2.93 -14.31 17.86
C VAL A 185 4.06 -14.95 18.67
N ALA A 186 4.64 -16.01 18.11
CA ALA A 186 5.85 -16.63 18.63
C ALA A 186 7.01 -16.50 17.64
N LEU A 187 8.23 -16.44 18.17
CA LEU A 187 9.47 -16.41 17.40
C LEU A 187 10.18 -17.77 17.43
N SER A 188 10.78 -18.14 16.31
CA SER A 188 11.75 -19.23 16.19
C SER A 188 13.10 -18.64 15.83
N ALA A 189 14.19 -19.26 16.30
CA ALA A 189 15.55 -18.84 15.99
C ALA A 189 16.21 -19.91 15.10
N ALA A 190 16.51 -19.55 13.86
CA ALA A 190 17.26 -20.38 12.91
C ALA A 190 18.76 -20.28 13.21
N VAL A 191 19.36 -21.37 13.69
CA VAL A 191 20.80 -21.52 13.92
C VAL A 191 21.41 -22.23 12.70
N GLN A 192 22.01 -21.44 11.81
CA GLN A 192 22.53 -21.88 10.51
C GLN A 192 24.06 -21.81 10.48
N MET A 193 24.72 -22.76 9.79
CA MET A 193 26.16 -22.69 9.53
C MET A 193 26.56 -21.38 8.83
N MET A 194 27.56 -20.67 9.37
CA MET A 194 27.99 -19.38 8.86
C MET A 194 28.78 -19.53 7.56
N VAL A 195 28.32 -18.89 6.47
CA VAL A 195 29.08 -18.80 5.21
C VAL A 195 30.10 -17.67 5.32
N PHE A 196 31.38 -17.97 5.07
CA PHE A 196 32.47 -16.99 5.23
C PHE A 196 32.55 -16.14 3.96
N SER A 197 31.58 -15.25 3.82
CA SER A 197 31.21 -14.63 2.55
C SER A 197 32.34 -13.75 1.98
N LYS A 198 32.89 -14.14 0.83
CA LYS A 198 33.68 -13.26 -0.06
C LYS A 198 32.74 -12.27 -0.74
N ALA A 199 31.60 -12.79 -1.18
CA ALA A 199 30.50 -12.07 -1.77
C ALA A 199 29.20 -12.46 -1.08
N SER A 200 28.23 -11.58 -1.10
CA SER A 200 26.86 -11.87 -0.74
C SER A 200 25.92 -10.98 -1.52
N GLY A 201 24.63 -11.30 -1.51
CA GLY A 201 23.68 -10.54 -2.28
C GLY A 201 22.27 -11.06 -2.19
N ILE A 202 21.42 -10.41 -2.99
CA ILE A 202 19.99 -10.65 -3.10
C ILE A 202 19.66 -11.02 -4.54
N MET A 203 18.54 -11.72 -4.72
CA MET A 203 18.06 -12.16 -6.02
C MET A 203 16.55 -12.14 -6.06
N PHE A 204 15.99 -11.60 -7.14
CA PHE A 204 14.56 -11.62 -7.40
C PHE A 204 14.27 -12.43 -8.66
N SER A 205 13.25 -13.30 -8.60
CA SER A 205 12.79 -14.04 -9.78
C SER A 205 11.89 -13.21 -10.72
N VAL A 206 11.83 -11.89 -10.52
CA VAL A 206 11.14 -10.92 -11.37
C VAL A 206 11.94 -9.61 -11.32
N ASN A 207 11.92 -8.81 -12.38
CA ASN A 207 12.46 -7.46 -12.28
C ASN A 207 11.53 -6.58 -11.43
N VAL A 208 11.86 -6.42 -10.15
CA VAL A 208 11.05 -5.68 -9.18
C VAL A 208 10.78 -4.21 -9.55
N ALA A 209 11.62 -3.59 -10.39
CA ALA A 209 11.46 -2.19 -10.80
C ALA A 209 10.35 -1.97 -11.84
N ASN A 210 10.02 -2.96 -12.68
CA ASN A 210 9.04 -2.81 -13.76
C ASN A 210 8.02 -3.96 -13.87
N GLY A 211 8.24 -5.07 -13.16
CA GLY A 211 7.39 -6.27 -13.19
C GLY A 211 7.69 -7.23 -14.34
N ASP A 212 8.80 -7.06 -15.05
CA ASP A 212 9.20 -7.98 -16.14
C ASP A 212 9.58 -9.36 -15.57
N ASP A 213 8.69 -10.32 -15.80
CA ASP A 213 8.77 -11.69 -15.34
C ASP A 213 9.65 -12.59 -16.22
N SER A 214 10.07 -12.09 -17.38
CA SER A 214 11.07 -12.74 -18.24
C SER A 214 12.50 -12.57 -17.71
N LYS A 215 12.69 -11.80 -16.63
CA LYS A 215 14.01 -11.44 -16.08
C LYS A 215 14.21 -11.91 -14.65
N ILE A 216 15.47 -12.14 -14.31
CA ILE A 216 15.98 -12.33 -12.95
C ILE A 216 16.91 -11.16 -12.65
N VAL A 217 16.78 -10.58 -11.45
CA VAL A 217 17.67 -9.52 -10.95
C VAL A 217 18.56 -10.10 -9.87
N ILE A 218 19.87 -9.84 -9.95
CA ILE A 218 20.87 -10.25 -8.95
C ILE A 218 21.70 -9.03 -8.56
N ASP A 219 21.70 -8.67 -7.29
CA ASP A 219 22.47 -7.56 -6.72
C ASP A 219 23.49 -8.09 -5.71
N THR A 220 24.75 -7.66 -5.82
CA THR A 220 25.89 -8.29 -5.13
C THR A 220 26.86 -7.30 -4.47
N ILE A 221 27.31 -7.62 -3.26
CA ILE A 221 28.34 -6.87 -2.50
C ILE A 221 29.50 -7.75 -2.05
N ARG A 222 30.63 -7.11 -1.70
CA ARG A 222 31.75 -7.73 -0.99
C ARG A 222 31.42 -7.97 0.49
N GLY A 223 31.92 -9.08 1.03
CA GLY A 223 31.72 -9.44 2.44
C GLY A 223 30.32 -9.98 2.75
N LEU A 224 29.84 -9.70 3.97
CA LEU A 224 28.59 -10.21 4.54
C LEU A 224 27.34 -9.40 4.10
N GLY A 225 26.22 -10.10 3.90
CA GLY A 225 25.02 -9.57 3.22
C GLY A 225 24.21 -8.53 3.99
N GLU A 226 24.51 -8.32 5.26
CA GLU A 226 23.82 -7.34 6.09
C GLU A 226 23.96 -5.91 5.51
N TYR A 227 25.06 -5.60 4.82
CA TYR A 227 25.31 -4.27 4.26
C TYR A 227 24.52 -3.96 2.98
N ILE A 228 24.02 -4.98 2.26
CA ILE A 228 23.10 -4.79 1.12
C ILE A 228 21.65 -4.67 1.60
N VAL A 229 21.27 -5.41 2.65
CA VAL A 229 19.94 -5.30 3.29
C VAL A 229 19.78 -3.96 4.02
N LEU A 230 20.81 -3.49 4.73
CA LEU A 230 20.84 -2.15 5.35
C LEU A 230 21.10 -1.02 4.34
N GLY A 231 21.49 -1.34 3.11
CA GLY A 231 21.79 -0.33 2.08
C GLY A 231 23.07 0.47 2.29
N LYS A 232 23.96 0.06 3.19
CA LYS A 232 25.25 0.71 3.44
C LYS A 232 26.20 0.67 2.24
N VAL A 233 26.08 -0.35 1.38
CA VAL A 233 26.91 -0.54 0.19
C VAL A 233 26.03 -0.60 -1.06
N THR A 234 26.41 0.14 -2.09
CA THR A 234 25.77 0.01 -3.42
C THR A 234 26.26 -1.29 -4.09
N PRO A 235 25.35 -2.20 -4.50
CA PRO A 235 25.69 -3.47 -5.10
C PRO A 235 26.08 -3.36 -6.57
N ASN A 236 26.84 -4.33 -7.06
CA ASN A 236 26.91 -4.61 -8.50
C ASN A 236 25.60 -5.27 -8.91
N HIS A 237 25.00 -4.76 -9.99
CA HIS A 237 23.69 -5.16 -10.50
C HIS A 237 23.82 -6.01 -11.76
N PHE A 238 23.03 -7.08 -11.86
CA PHE A 238 22.93 -7.94 -13.03
C PHE A 238 21.47 -8.24 -13.35
N VAL A 239 21.10 -8.12 -14.62
CA VAL A 239 19.81 -8.61 -15.14
C VAL A 239 20.08 -9.79 -16.07
N ILE A 240 19.39 -10.91 -15.80
CA ILE A 240 19.54 -12.16 -16.53
C ILE A 240 18.21 -12.48 -17.21
N ASP A 241 18.27 -12.81 -18.49
CA ASP A 241 17.12 -13.27 -19.26
C ASP A 241 16.81 -14.75 -18.93
N LYS A 242 15.57 -15.04 -18.49
CA LYS A 242 15.19 -16.38 -18.01
C LYS A 242 15.27 -17.43 -19.10
N ASP A 243 14.96 -17.11 -20.34
CA ASP A 243 14.87 -18.11 -21.42
C ASP A 243 16.26 -18.44 -21.97
N SER A 244 17.05 -17.43 -22.29
CA SER A 244 18.40 -17.62 -22.83
C SER A 244 19.48 -17.91 -21.79
N MET A 245 19.19 -17.67 -20.49
CA MET A 245 20.15 -17.77 -19.38
C MET A 245 21.41 -16.93 -19.61
N LYS A 246 21.24 -15.69 -20.10
CA LYS A 246 22.32 -14.75 -20.37
C LYS A 246 22.15 -13.47 -19.57
N ILE A 247 23.27 -12.92 -19.11
CA ILE A 247 23.34 -11.57 -18.55
C ILE A 247 23.06 -10.59 -19.69
N VAL A 248 21.92 -9.89 -19.62
CA VAL A 248 21.50 -8.87 -20.60
C VAL A 248 21.85 -7.45 -20.16
N GLU A 249 22.00 -7.22 -18.85
CA GLU A 249 22.47 -5.96 -18.29
C GLU A 249 23.48 -6.23 -17.17
N ARG A 250 24.51 -5.38 -17.05
CA ARG A 250 25.42 -5.37 -15.91
C ARG A 250 25.82 -3.95 -15.52
N SER A 251 25.97 -3.72 -14.22
CA SER A 251 26.55 -2.50 -13.65
C SER A 251 27.46 -2.88 -12.49
N VAL A 252 28.78 -2.79 -12.71
CA VAL A 252 29.78 -2.89 -11.65
C VAL A 252 30.00 -1.50 -11.05
N VAL A 253 30.07 -1.40 -9.73
CA VAL A 253 30.17 -0.14 -9.00
C VAL A 253 31.31 -0.18 -7.99
N LYS A 254 31.87 1.00 -7.68
CA LYS A 254 32.95 1.12 -6.71
C LYS A 254 32.48 0.82 -5.29
N GLN A 255 32.95 -0.27 -4.69
CA GLN A 255 32.66 -0.66 -3.31
C GLN A 255 33.87 -0.38 -2.41
N THR A 256 33.78 0.63 -1.55
CA THR A 256 34.90 1.10 -0.70
C THR A 256 34.96 0.44 0.68
N ILE A 257 33.83 -0.08 1.18
CA ILE A 257 33.70 -0.76 2.48
C ILE A 257 33.01 -2.11 2.33
N GLN A 258 33.27 -3.02 3.26
CA GLN A 258 32.61 -4.32 3.36
C GLN A 258 32.47 -4.72 4.84
N LEU A 259 31.42 -5.47 5.17
CA LEU A 259 31.27 -6.10 6.48
C LEU A 259 32.02 -7.43 6.48
N ALA A 260 33.04 -7.54 7.33
CA ALA A 260 33.88 -8.74 7.44
C ALA A 260 33.66 -9.45 8.78
N ARG A 261 33.80 -10.78 8.76
CA ARG A 261 33.85 -11.59 9.99
C ARG A 261 35.11 -11.31 10.80
N GLU A 262 35.02 -11.39 12.12
CA GLU A 262 36.19 -11.41 12.99
C GLU A 262 36.67 -12.85 13.26
N ALA A 263 37.93 -13.00 13.64
CA ALA A 263 38.52 -14.30 13.93
C ALA A 263 37.97 -14.95 15.21
N THR A 264 37.60 -14.13 16.19
CA THR A 264 37.14 -14.53 17.53
C THR A 264 35.62 -14.64 17.67
N GLY A 265 34.86 -14.14 16.70
CA GLY A 265 33.39 -14.02 16.74
C GLY A 265 32.94 -12.59 16.49
N GLY A 266 31.73 -12.39 15.98
CA GLY A 266 31.21 -11.07 15.59
C GLY A 266 31.75 -10.53 14.25
N THR A 267 31.43 -9.28 13.94
CA THR A 267 31.65 -8.66 12.62
C THR A 267 32.15 -7.22 12.74
N LYS A 268 32.96 -6.77 11.78
CA LYS A 268 33.45 -5.40 11.70
C LYS A 268 33.44 -4.85 10.29
N GLU A 269 33.27 -3.54 10.17
CA GLU A 269 33.50 -2.84 8.91
C GLU A 269 35.00 -2.78 8.61
N ILE A 270 35.37 -3.06 7.36
CA ILE A 270 36.72 -2.84 6.85
C ILE A 270 36.67 -2.16 5.48
N ALA A 271 37.72 -1.40 5.15
CA ALA A 271 37.91 -0.90 3.81
C ALA A 271 38.17 -2.06 2.83
N VAL A 272 37.64 -1.95 1.62
CA VAL A 272 37.98 -2.83 0.49
C VAL A 272 39.31 -2.35 -0.10
N PRO A 273 40.28 -3.23 -0.41
CA PRO A 273 41.54 -2.84 -1.05
C PRO A 273 41.31 -2.10 -2.37
N GLU A 274 42.01 -0.98 -2.63
CA GLU A 274 41.74 -0.10 -3.78
C GLU A 274 41.67 -0.84 -5.13
N ALA A 275 42.58 -1.78 -5.36
CA ALA A 275 42.62 -2.60 -6.58
C ALA A 275 41.37 -3.45 -6.81
N GLU A 276 40.59 -3.74 -5.76
CA GLU A 276 39.38 -4.56 -5.78
C GLU A 276 38.08 -3.75 -5.77
N GLN A 277 38.12 -2.46 -5.43
CA GLN A 277 36.92 -1.64 -5.23
C GLN A 277 36.06 -1.55 -6.49
N ASP A 278 36.69 -1.42 -7.65
CA ASP A 278 36.03 -1.29 -8.97
C ASP A 278 35.87 -2.63 -9.72
N GLN A 279 36.17 -3.77 -9.07
CA GLN A 279 36.11 -5.10 -9.70
C GLN A 279 34.81 -5.85 -9.44
N GLN A 280 34.34 -6.57 -10.47
CA GLN A 280 33.23 -7.52 -10.38
C GLN A 280 33.55 -8.61 -9.34
N VAL A 281 32.61 -8.85 -8.42
CA VAL A 281 32.82 -9.70 -7.24
C VAL A 281 32.56 -11.19 -7.54
N LEU A 282 31.49 -11.48 -8.28
CA LEU A 282 31.18 -12.80 -8.82
C LEU A 282 31.73 -12.93 -10.25
N THR A 283 32.04 -14.14 -10.67
CA THR A 283 32.24 -14.42 -12.11
C THR A 283 30.89 -14.49 -12.84
N ASP A 284 30.90 -14.29 -14.15
CA ASP A 284 29.68 -14.42 -14.97
C ASP A 284 29.07 -15.83 -14.83
N ASP A 285 29.90 -16.88 -14.76
CA ASP A 285 29.45 -18.26 -14.53
C ASP A 285 28.72 -18.40 -13.18
N GLN A 286 29.20 -17.75 -12.12
CA GLN A 286 28.55 -17.74 -10.80
C GLN A 286 27.21 -16.98 -10.84
N VAL A 287 27.10 -15.89 -11.60
CA VAL A 287 25.83 -15.17 -11.81
C VAL A 287 24.81 -16.05 -12.54
N ILE A 288 25.24 -16.85 -13.54
CA ILE A 288 24.38 -17.81 -14.24
C ILE A 288 24.02 -19.02 -13.36
N GLU A 289 24.94 -19.52 -12.53
CA GLU A 289 24.66 -20.57 -11.53
C GLU A 289 23.57 -20.12 -10.55
N LEU A 290 23.68 -18.90 -10.00
CA LEU A 290 22.67 -18.28 -9.16
C LEU A 290 21.32 -18.15 -9.87
N ALA A 291 21.28 -17.66 -11.11
CA ALA A 291 20.06 -17.59 -11.90
C ALA A 291 19.42 -18.98 -12.11
N GLY A 292 20.24 -20.04 -12.20
CA GLY A 292 19.78 -21.43 -12.21
C GLY A 292 19.06 -21.84 -10.92
N TYR A 293 19.61 -21.48 -9.75
CA TYR A 293 18.94 -21.70 -8.46
C TYR A 293 17.65 -20.88 -8.34
N VAL A 294 17.64 -19.61 -8.77
CA VAL A 294 16.44 -18.75 -8.77
C VAL A 294 15.29 -19.39 -9.55
N LYS A 295 15.52 -19.88 -10.77
CA LYS A 295 14.49 -20.57 -11.56
C LYS A 295 14.00 -21.87 -10.90
N ALA A 296 14.88 -22.60 -10.21
CA ALA A 296 14.49 -23.81 -9.51
C ALA A 296 13.59 -23.50 -8.29
N ILE A 297 13.91 -22.45 -7.53
CA ILE A 297 13.15 -22.00 -6.36
C ILE A 297 11.79 -21.42 -6.79
N GLU A 298 11.76 -20.51 -7.76
CA GLU A 298 10.51 -19.97 -8.34
C GLU A 298 9.56 -21.09 -8.80
N LYS A 299 10.08 -22.05 -9.56
CA LYS A 299 9.30 -23.20 -10.05
C LYS A 299 8.75 -24.09 -8.93
N HIS A 300 9.51 -24.27 -7.84
CA HIS A 300 9.11 -25.10 -6.70
C HIS A 300 8.05 -24.40 -5.84
N TYR A 301 8.19 -23.09 -5.62
CA TYR A 301 7.29 -22.31 -4.76
C TYR A 301 6.00 -21.85 -5.46
N GLY A 302 6.02 -21.72 -6.79
CA GLY A 302 4.85 -21.37 -7.61
C GLY A 302 4.46 -19.88 -7.56
N CYS A 303 5.38 -19.01 -7.13
CA CYS A 303 5.23 -17.56 -7.05
C CYS A 303 6.58 -16.88 -7.31
N TYR A 304 6.60 -15.55 -7.46
CA TYR A 304 7.87 -14.84 -7.50
C TYR A 304 8.56 -14.90 -6.14
N MET A 305 9.89 -14.90 -6.16
CA MET A 305 10.72 -15.14 -4.99
C MET A 305 11.73 -14.03 -4.76
N ASP A 306 11.91 -13.69 -3.49
CA ASP A 306 12.97 -12.86 -2.91
C ASP A 306 13.94 -13.80 -2.18
N MET A 307 15.21 -13.80 -2.55
CA MET A 307 16.23 -14.76 -2.09
C MET A 307 17.53 -14.05 -1.72
N GLU A 308 18.21 -14.56 -0.69
CA GLU A 308 19.56 -14.12 -0.30
C GLU A 308 20.57 -15.22 -0.57
N PHE A 309 21.79 -14.84 -0.97
CA PHE A 309 22.89 -15.77 -1.18
C PHE A 309 24.23 -15.28 -0.61
N ALA A 310 25.16 -16.22 -0.47
CA ALA A 310 26.55 -15.98 -0.09
C ALA A 310 27.51 -16.84 -0.93
N LEU A 311 28.65 -16.26 -1.35
CA LEU A 311 29.79 -16.97 -1.93
C LEU A 311 30.83 -17.20 -0.84
N ASP A 312 31.09 -18.47 -0.50
CA ASP A 312 32.09 -18.84 0.51
C ASP A 312 33.53 -18.55 0.05
N THR A 313 34.31 -17.82 0.85
CA THR A 313 35.74 -17.57 0.60
C THR A 313 36.57 -18.85 0.58
N ASN A 314 36.21 -19.84 1.41
CA ASN A 314 37.02 -21.06 1.60
C ASN A 314 36.82 -22.07 0.48
N THR A 315 35.58 -22.22 0.01
CA THR A 315 35.18 -23.26 -0.97
C THR A 315 34.86 -22.69 -2.35
N ASN A 316 34.77 -21.36 -2.50
CA ASN A 316 34.28 -20.67 -3.69
C ASN A 316 32.90 -21.17 -4.17
N ARG A 317 32.11 -21.73 -3.25
CA ARG A 317 30.77 -22.29 -3.49
C ARG A 317 29.70 -21.26 -3.14
N LEU A 318 28.66 -21.20 -3.98
CA LEU A 318 27.46 -20.42 -3.73
C LEU A 318 26.51 -21.16 -2.79
N TRP A 319 25.88 -20.39 -1.91
CA TRP A 319 24.94 -20.86 -0.90
C TRP A 319 23.71 -19.96 -0.85
N ILE A 320 22.52 -20.53 -0.87
CA ILE A 320 21.25 -19.84 -0.63
C ILE A 320 21.05 -19.75 0.88
N VAL A 321 20.99 -18.54 1.43
CA VAL A 321 20.92 -18.29 2.88
C VAL A 321 19.54 -17.87 3.36
N GLN A 322 18.64 -17.50 2.45
CA GLN A 322 17.23 -17.23 2.70
C GLN A 322 16.44 -17.29 1.39
N ALA A 323 15.15 -17.65 1.46
CA ALA A 323 14.20 -17.49 0.35
C ALA A 323 12.80 -17.26 0.91
N ARG A 324 11.99 -16.42 0.26
CA ARG A 324 10.58 -16.17 0.59
C ARG A 324 9.81 -15.65 -0.63
N PRO A 325 8.47 -15.70 -0.64
CA PRO A 325 7.69 -15.07 -1.70
C PRO A 325 7.96 -13.56 -1.79
N GLU A 326 8.15 -13.06 -3.00
CA GLU A 326 8.09 -11.62 -3.30
C GLU A 326 6.63 -11.17 -3.21
N THR A 327 6.33 -10.03 -2.58
CA THR A 327 4.97 -9.68 -2.17
C THR A 327 4.20 -8.76 -3.13
N VAL A 328 4.87 -7.87 -3.87
CA VAL A 328 4.21 -6.84 -4.70
C VAL A 328 3.75 -7.40 -6.03
N TRP A 329 4.61 -8.16 -6.70
CA TRP A 329 4.34 -8.74 -8.01
C TRP A 329 3.70 -10.13 -7.89
N SER A 330 3.99 -10.95 -6.88
CA SER A 330 3.26 -12.23 -6.71
C SER A 330 1.77 -12.06 -6.44
N GLN A 331 1.37 -11.00 -5.72
CA GLN A 331 -0.04 -10.65 -5.55
C GLN A 331 -0.66 -10.21 -6.90
N ARG A 332 0.06 -9.46 -7.73
CA ARG A 332 -0.36 -9.11 -9.09
C ARG A 332 -0.39 -10.29 -10.05
N ASN A 333 0.43 -11.33 -9.85
CA ASN A 333 0.59 -12.42 -10.81
C ASN A 333 -0.59 -13.41 -10.85
N LYS A 334 -1.46 -13.39 -9.82
CA LYS A 334 -2.77 -14.07 -9.89
C LYS A 334 -3.81 -13.27 -10.70
N ASP A 335 -3.55 -11.99 -10.95
CA ASP A 335 -4.49 -11.02 -11.54
C ASP A 335 -3.80 -10.07 -12.55
N LYS A 336 -3.22 -10.59 -13.64
CA LYS A 336 -3.19 -9.96 -15.00
C LYS A 336 -2.30 -10.66 -16.04
N GLN A 337 -2.77 -10.68 -17.28
CA GLN A 337 -1.95 -10.36 -18.46
C GLN A 337 -2.57 -9.13 -19.17
N GLY A 338 -1.74 -8.24 -19.72
CA GLY A 338 -2.15 -7.09 -20.56
C GLY A 338 -1.89 -5.69 -19.95
N HIS A 339 -1.11 -4.84 -20.64
CA HIS A 339 -0.54 -3.57 -20.13
C HIS A 339 -0.74 -2.33 -21.06
N SER A 340 -0.93 -1.15 -20.44
CA SER A 340 -0.49 0.25 -20.79
C SER A 340 -0.99 0.95 -22.10
N THR A 341 -0.58 2.19 -22.51
CA THR A 341 -0.75 3.60 -21.99
C THR A 341 -0.15 4.61 -23.03
N ALA A 342 -0.35 5.96 -23.06
CA ALA A 342 -1.34 6.98 -22.61
C ALA A 342 -0.83 8.41 -23.04
N GLY A 343 -1.44 9.54 -22.60
CA GLY A 343 -0.93 10.94 -22.68
C GLY A 343 -1.20 11.74 -23.97
N ASP A 344 -0.86 13.05 -24.12
CA ASP A 344 -0.56 14.21 -23.21
C ASP A 344 -0.42 15.53 -24.07
N ASP A 345 -0.38 16.77 -23.51
CA ASP A 345 0.53 17.88 -23.99
C ASP A 345 0.57 19.24 -23.20
N SER A 346 1.75 19.64 -22.67
CA SER A 346 2.46 20.92 -22.99
C SER A 346 3.77 21.16 -22.17
N VAL A 347 4.91 21.40 -22.85
CA VAL A 347 6.21 20.76 -22.49
C VAL A 347 7.48 21.43 -23.08
N VAL A 348 8.68 21.17 -22.48
CA VAL A 348 10.05 21.47 -22.99
C VAL A 348 10.73 20.22 -23.63
N GLN A 349 11.54 20.38 -24.68
CA GLN A 349 12.09 19.28 -25.51
C GLN A 349 13.34 18.56 -24.95
N GLU A 350 13.53 17.30 -25.35
CA GLU A 350 14.53 16.35 -24.83
C GLU A 350 15.98 16.60 -25.30
N ALA A 351 16.16 17.09 -26.52
CA ALA A 351 17.48 17.15 -27.16
C ALA A 351 18.44 18.13 -26.49
N ASP A 352 17.91 19.12 -25.77
CA ASP A 352 18.67 20.16 -25.05
C ASP A 352 18.67 19.94 -23.53
N ALA A 353 18.13 18.82 -23.05
CA ALA A 353 17.99 18.51 -21.63
C ALA A 353 19.33 18.10 -20.99
N LYS A 354 19.94 19.00 -20.21
CA LYS A 354 21.20 18.74 -19.52
C LYS A 354 21.02 17.72 -18.39
N ILE A 355 21.61 16.53 -18.58
CA ILE A 355 21.72 15.51 -17.53
C ILE A 355 22.67 16.02 -16.45
N ALA A 356 22.20 16.12 -15.21
CA ALA A 356 23.02 16.50 -14.06
C ALA A 356 23.65 15.27 -13.39
N VAL A 357 22.84 14.24 -13.11
CA VAL A 357 23.23 13.09 -12.28
C VAL A 357 22.58 11.81 -12.81
N ARG A 358 23.22 10.66 -12.59
CA ARG A 358 22.66 9.32 -12.86
C ARG A 358 22.75 8.47 -11.59
N GLY A 359 21.92 7.44 -11.46
CA GLY A 359 21.93 6.50 -10.33
C GLY A 359 21.29 5.15 -10.69
N LEU A 360 20.88 4.39 -9.68
CA LEU A 360 20.10 3.15 -9.83
C LEU A 360 18.60 3.47 -9.68
N SER A 361 17.77 2.93 -10.58
CA SER A 361 16.30 3.03 -10.58
C SER A 361 15.70 2.25 -9.40
N ALA A 362 15.63 2.85 -8.22
CA ALA A 362 15.14 2.17 -7.02
C ALA A 362 13.61 2.00 -7.03
N SER A 363 12.87 3.06 -7.35
CA SER A 363 11.40 3.05 -7.43
C SER A 363 10.99 3.80 -8.69
N PRO A 364 10.23 3.17 -9.62
CA PRO A 364 9.98 3.72 -10.95
C PRO A 364 9.05 4.93 -10.92
N GLY A 365 9.14 5.75 -11.97
CA GLY A 365 8.30 6.93 -12.17
C GLY A 365 9.12 8.14 -12.59
N VAL A 366 8.43 9.20 -13.03
CA VAL A 366 9.05 10.48 -13.38
C VAL A 366 8.37 11.56 -12.56
N ALA A 367 9.16 12.38 -11.86
CA ALA A 367 8.65 13.51 -11.08
C ALA A 367 9.62 14.69 -11.14
N SER A 368 9.11 15.90 -10.96
CA SER A 368 9.90 17.12 -10.92
C SER A 368 9.50 17.99 -9.73
N GLY A 369 10.50 18.58 -9.07
CA GLY A 369 10.31 19.45 -7.93
C GLY A 369 11.55 20.31 -7.66
N VAL A 370 11.46 21.10 -6.61
CA VAL A 370 12.60 21.87 -6.08
C VAL A 370 13.43 20.94 -5.21
N VAL A 371 14.73 20.84 -5.46
CA VAL A 371 15.69 20.11 -4.64
C VAL A 371 15.76 20.74 -3.25
N HIS A 372 15.71 19.88 -2.23
CA HIS A 372 16.18 20.20 -0.89
C HIS A 372 17.29 19.22 -0.54
N VAL A 373 18.52 19.73 -0.40
CA VAL A 373 19.65 18.95 0.09
C VAL A 373 19.61 18.99 1.61
N ILE A 374 19.59 17.81 2.22
CA ILE A 374 19.59 17.64 3.68
C ILE A 374 20.66 16.60 4.02
N ASP A 375 21.59 16.95 4.90
CA ASP A 375 22.71 16.07 5.29
C ASP A 375 22.48 15.38 6.66
N ASN A 376 21.62 15.95 7.52
CA ASN A 376 21.35 15.48 8.88
C ASN A 376 19.82 15.35 9.11
N PRO A 377 19.31 14.24 9.71
CA PRO A 377 17.89 14.13 10.06
C PRO A 377 17.32 15.30 10.90
N GLU A 378 18.15 16.00 11.68
CA GLU A 378 17.71 17.14 12.51
C GLU A 378 17.07 18.30 11.69
N ASP A 379 17.41 18.41 10.40
CA ASP A 379 16.88 19.46 9.51
C ASP A 379 15.58 19.06 8.76
N ILE A 380 15.03 17.85 9.01
CA ILE A 380 13.84 17.29 8.33
C ILE A 380 12.60 18.19 8.43
N ASP A 381 12.44 18.95 9.50
CA ASP A 381 11.29 19.85 9.69
C ASP A 381 11.27 21.01 8.68
N GLN A 382 12.41 21.32 8.06
CA GLN A 382 12.54 22.34 7.02
C GLN A 382 12.08 21.82 5.64
N PHE A 383 11.95 20.50 5.46
CA PHE A 383 11.55 19.85 4.22
C PHE A 383 10.06 19.99 3.92
N LYS A 384 9.72 20.45 2.71
CA LYS A 384 8.35 20.78 2.29
C LYS A 384 7.77 19.74 1.34
N LYS A 385 6.44 19.65 1.33
CA LYS A 385 5.71 18.74 0.44
C LYS A 385 5.91 19.13 -1.03
N GLY A 386 6.29 18.16 -1.86
CA GLY A 386 6.57 18.35 -3.28
C GLY A 386 8.03 18.67 -3.64
N GLU A 387 8.92 18.76 -2.65
CA GLU A 387 10.37 18.92 -2.89
C GLU A 387 11.02 17.58 -3.29
N VAL A 388 12.14 17.65 -4.00
CA VAL A 388 12.99 16.49 -4.30
C VAL A 388 14.02 16.35 -3.18
N LEU A 389 13.93 15.26 -2.42
CA LEU A 389 14.84 15.00 -1.31
C LEU A 389 16.20 14.53 -1.87
N VAL A 390 17.24 15.32 -1.65
CA VAL A 390 18.63 14.95 -1.99
C VAL A 390 19.42 14.75 -0.70
N THR A 391 20.04 13.59 -0.52
CA THR A 391 20.81 13.29 0.70
C THR A 391 21.89 12.23 0.48
N LEU A 392 22.77 12.04 1.47
CA LEU A 392 23.79 11.00 1.48
C LEU A 392 23.16 9.59 1.50
N MET A 393 22.26 9.35 2.47
CA MET A 393 21.41 8.16 2.61
C MET A 393 20.22 8.48 3.52
N THR A 394 19.14 7.70 3.45
CA THR A 394 18.02 7.80 4.41
C THR A 394 18.13 6.71 5.49
N SER A 395 17.83 7.05 6.75
CA SER A 395 17.46 6.13 7.83
C SER A 395 15.93 6.18 8.09
N PRO A 396 15.35 5.35 8.98
CA PRO A 396 13.92 5.41 9.32
C PRO A 396 13.43 6.79 9.78
N ASP A 397 14.31 7.57 10.40
CA ASP A 397 14.05 8.95 10.86
C ASP A 397 13.65 9.88 9.70
N TRP A 398 14.01 9.53 8.46
CA TRP A 398 13.69 10.29 7.24
C TRP A 398 12.30 10.01 6.70
N VAL A 399 11.57 9.01 7.20
CA VAL A 399 10.20 8.67 6.76
C VAL A 399 9.26 9.89 6.71
N PRO A 400 9.26 10.85 7.66
CA PRO A 400 8.45 12.06 7.57
C PRO A 400 8.81 12.98 6.39
N ALA A 401 10.10 13.10 6.03
CA ALA A 401 10.52 13.82 4.83
C ALA A 401 10.21 13.03 3.56
N MET A 402 10.48 11.73 3.55
CA MET A 402 10.21 10.86 2.40
C MET A 402 8.73 10.90 2.01
N LYS A 403 7.80 10.81 2.96
CA LYS A 403 6.34 10.97 2.73
C LYS A 403 5.93 12.31 2.11
N LYS A 404 6.75 13.36 2.27
CA LYS A 404 6.51 14.70 1.70
C LYS A 404 7.12 14.84 0.29
N ALA A 405 8.11 14.01 -0.07
CA ALA A 405 8.94 14.21 -1.25
C ALA A 405 8.19 13.88 -2.57
N ALA A 406 8.42 14.68 -3.62
CA ALA A 406 7.99 14.36 -4.98
C ALA A 406 8.88 13.29 -5.64
N ALA A 407 10.16 13.28 -5.28
CA ALA A 407 11.12 12.25 -5.64
C ALA A 407 12.26 12.22 -4.62
N ILE A 408 12.99 11.11 -4.55
CA ILE A 408 14.11 10.90 -3.60
C ILE A 408 15.36 10.52 -4.38
N VAL A 409 16.48 11.21 -4.15
CA VAL A 409 17.77 10.97 -4.80
C VAL A 409 18.87 10.83 -3.74
N THR A 410 19.49 9.66 -3.63
CA THR A 410 20.56 9.42 -2.65
C THR A 410 21.94 9.18 -3.28
N ASN A 411 23.00 9.69 -2.64
CA ASN A 411 24.38 9.43 -3.04
C ASN A 411 24.75 7.96 -2.97
N ASN A 412 24.33 7.30 -1.90
CA ASN A 412 24.69 5.92 -1.57
C ASN A 412 23.44 5.02 -1.56
N GLY A 413 23.67 3.71 -1.62
CA GLY A 413 22.62 2.68 -1.49
C GLY A 413 22.33 1.93 -2.78
N GLY A 414 21.76 0.73 -2.63
CA GLY A 414 21.33 -0.16 -3.71
C GLY A 414 19.83 -0.38 -3.76
N MET A 415 19.40 -1.35 -4.58
CA MET A 415 17.98 -1.68 -4.77
C MET A 415 17.24 -2.13 -3.49
N THR A 416 17.93 -2.48 -2.42
CA THR A 416 17.35 -2.81 -1.10
C THR A 416 17.76 -1.86 0.02
N CYS A 417 18.36 -0.70 -0.29
CA CYS A 417 18.57 0.28 0.77
C CYS A 417 17.23 0.78 1.32
N HIS A 418 17.27 1.37 2.53
CA HIS A 418 16.10 1.96 3.18
C HIS A 418 15.32 2.88 2.22
N ALA A 419 16.01 3.76 1.49
CA ALA A 419 15.39 4.64 0.50
C ALA A 419 14.63 3.84 -0.58
N ALA A 420 15.22 2.78 -1.11
CA ALA A 420 14.64 1.97 -2.17
C ALA A 420 13.42 1.16 -1.72
N ILE A 421 13.47 0.53 -0.54
CA ILE A 421 12.36 -0.25 0.01
C ILE A 421 11.17 0.67 0.32
N VAL A 422 11.40 1.70 1.14
CA VAL A 422 10.34 2.60 1.61
C VAL A 422 9.74 3.41 0.46
N SER A 423 10.54 3.83 -0.53
CA SER A 423 10.00 4.55 -1.70
C SER A 423 9.15 3.66 -2.61
N ARG A 424 9.40 2.34 -2.68
CA ARG A 424 8.49 1.41 -3.38
C ARG A 424 7.19 1.22 -2.63
N GLU A 425 7.25 1.06 -1.31
CA GLU A 425 6.07 0.96 -0.44
C GLU A 425 5.19 2.21 -0.54
N MET A 426 5.81 3.40 -0.61
CA MET A 426 5.13 4.69 -0.74
C MET A 426 4.84 5.12 -2.18
N GLN A 427 5.28 4.35 -3.19
CA GLN A 427 5.18 4.65 -4.63
C GLN A 427 5.76 6.01 -5.05
N ILE A 428 6.86 6.42 -4.40
CA ILE A 428 7.58 7.67 -4.69
C ILE A 428 8.73 7.36 -5.67
N PRO A 429 8.91 8.12 -6.77
CA PRO A 429 10.05 7.97 -7.68
C PRO A 429 11.37 8.12 -6.93
N CYS A 430 12.26 7.12 -7.03
CA CYS A 430 13.49 7.08 -6.26
C CYS A 430 14.69 6.61 -7.08
N ILE A 431 15.78 7.39 -7.00
CA ILE A 431 17.09 7.06 -7.55
C ILE A 431 18.09 6.94 -6.40
N VAL A 432 18.87 5.86 -6.36
CA VAL A 432 19.83 5.62 -5.28
C VAL A 432 21.24 5.40 -5.82
N GLY A 433 22.25 5.61 -4.98
CA GLY A 433 23.63 5.32 -5.34
C GLY A 433 24.22 6.23 -6.42
N THR A 434 23.81 7.50 -6.52
CA THR A 434 24.26 8.39 -7.61
C THR A 434 25.77 8.57 -7.68
N LYS A 435 26.44 8.64 -6.51
CA LYS A 435 27.91 8.70 -6.40
C LYS A 435 28.60 7.52 -7.08
N SER A 436 27.95 6.34 -7.07
CA SER A 436 28.47 5.13 -7.71
C SER A 436 28.40 5.14 -9.25
N LYS A 437 27.59 6.03 -9.83
CA LYS A 437 27.42 6.22 -11.28
C LYS A 437 28.20 7.44 -11.82
N GLY A 438 28.99 8.11 -10.98
CA GLY A 438 29.97 9.12 -11.40
C GLY A 438 30.02 10.36 -10.51
N THR A 439 28.87 10.88 -10.10
CA THR A 439 28.78 12.18 -9.39
C THR A 439 27.78 12.07 -8.25
N ALA A 440 28.16 12.57 -7.06
CA ALA A 440 27.25 12.66 -5.92
C ALA A 440 26.19 13.74 -6.16
N ALA A 441 24.94 13.44 -5.83
CA ALA A 441 23.82 14.38 -5.97
C ALA A 441 23.94 15.57 -5.01
N THR A 442 24.42 15.37 -3.78
CA THR A 442 24.70 16.45 -2.81
C THR A 442 25.76 17.44 -3.29
N ASP A 443 26.71 16.97 -4.09
CA ASP A 443 27.83 17.78 -4.59
C ASP A 443 27.45 18.52 -5.88
N THR A 444 26.36 18.07 -6.54
CA THR A 444 25.89 18.59 -7.83
C THR A 444 24.76 19.60 -7.67
N PHE A 445 23.81 19.33 -6.78
CA PHE A 445 22.63 20.17 -6.54
C PHE A 445 22.75 20.96 -5.25
N LYS A 446 22.03 22.07 -5.17
CA LYS A 446 21.83 22.88 -3.97
C LYS A 446 20.34 23.00 -3.65
N THR A 447 20.03 23.21 -2.38
CA THR A 447 18.66 23.52 -1.95
C THR A 447 18.14 24.75 -2.70
N GLY A 448 17.04 24.58 -3.42
CA GLY A 448 16.45 25.59 -4.30
C GLY A 448 16.57 25.30 -5.81
N ASP A 449 17.42 24.36 -6.24
CA ASP A 449 17.52 23.98 -7.66
C ASP A 449 16.25 23.28 -8.14
N VAL A 450 15.87 23.41 -9.41
CA VAL A 450 14.73 22.67 -10.00
C VAL A 450 15.26 21.52 -10.84
N VAL A 451 14.72 20.31 -10.64
CA VAL A 451 15.16 19.11 -11.36
C VAL A 451 14.00 18.26 -11.84
N THR A 452 14.26 17.39 -12.83
CA THR A 452 13.37 16.29 -13.22
C THR A 452 14.07 14.97 -12.94
N VAL A 453 13.48 14.17 -12.07
CA VAL A 453 13.93 12.83 -11.70
C VAL A 453 13.17 11.82 -12.54
N ASP A 454 13.82 11.29 -13.58
CA ASP A 454 13.38 10.09 -14.28
C ASP A 454 13.93 8.89 -13.52
N ALA A 455 13.19 8.45 -12.51
CA ALA A 455 13.55 7.30 -11.71
C ALA A 455 13.36 5.98 -12.46
N THR A 456 12.61 5.95 -13.57
CA THR A 456 12.48 4.77 -14.43
C THR A 456 13.76 4.47 -15.20
N ASN A 457 14.44 5.49 -15.75
CA ASN A 457 15.73 5.33 -16.43
C ASN A 457 16.95 5.61 -15.53
N GLY A 458 16.73 6.05 -14.29
CA GLY A 458 17.80 6.34 -13.33
C GLY A 458 18.57 7.63 -13.63
N ILE A 459 17.91 8.65 -14.18
CA ILE A 459 18.52 9.90 -14.64
C ILE A 459 17.87 11.12 -13.94
N VAL A 460 18.69 12.08 -13.51
CA VAL A 460 18.24 13.40 -13.05
C VAL A 460 18.70 14.49 -14.02
N TYR A 461 17.76 15.29 -14.49
CA TYR A 461 17.98 16.39 -15.41
C TYR A 461 17.85 17.74 -14.72
N GLU A 462 18.60 18.74 -15.19
CA GLU A 462 18.44 20.14 -14.77
C GLU A 462 17.12 20.71 -15.32
N GLY A 463 16.34 21.38 -14.47
CA GLY A 463 15.07 21.99 -14.83
C GLY A 463 13.91 21.00 -15.02
N LYS A 464 12.86 21.47 -15.70
CA LYS A 464 11.66 20.69 -16.04
C LYS A 464 11.75 20.14 -17.47
N VAL A 465 12.14 18.88 -17.59
CA VAL A 465 12.28 18.17 -18.88
C VAL A 465 11.00 17.42 -19.15
N ALA A 466 10.11 18.04 -19.92
CA ALA A 466 8.75 17.53 -20.01
C ALA A 466 8.52 16.56 -21.17
N SER A 467 9.46 16.34 -22.09
CA SER A 467 9.37 15.22 -23.04
C SER A 467 9.32 13.85 -22.34
N LEU A 468 9.99 13.73 -21.19
CA LEU A 468 9.96 12.58 -20.29
C LEU A 468 8.72 12.56 -19.39
N LEU A 469 7.98 13.67 -19.34
CA LEU A 469 6.65 13.79 -18.72
C LEU A 469 5.53 13.55 -19.76
N LYS A 470 5.83 13.63 -21.07
CA LYS A 470 4.91 13.28 -22.16
C LYS A 470 4.82 11.78 -22.38
N LYS A 471 3.73 11.38 -23.02
CA LYS A 471 3.53 10.05 -23.57
C LYS A 471 2.67 10.22 -24.84
N ASN A 472 3.10 9.64 -25.97
CA ASN A 472 2.64 10.08 -27.30
C ASN A 472 1.25 9.54 -27.70
N GLU A 473 0.48 10.38 -28.39
CA GLU A 473 -0.80 10.05 -29.01
C GLU A 473 -0.72 8.92 -30.07
N PRO A 474 -1.83 8.22 -30.38
CA PRO A 474 -1.88 7.24 -31.47
C PRO A 474 -1.99 7.92 -32.85
N ALA A 475 -1.09 7.55 -33.77
CA ALA A 475 -1.26 7.84 -35.19
C ALA A 475 -2.47 7.09 -35.78
N GLN A 476 -3.08 7.67 -36.82
CA GLN A 476 -4.31 7.18 -37.45
C GLN A 476 -4.21 5.74 -38.00
N ALA A 477 -5.36 5.05 -37.99
CA ALA A 477 -5.47 3.63 -38.24
C ALA A 477 -5.08 3.15 -39.65
N ALA A 478 -4.39 2.01 -39.73
CA ALA A 478 -4.44 1.09 -40.86
C ALA A 478 -4.18 -0.36 -40.41
N GLY A 479 -5.15 -1.26 -40.62
CA GLY A 479 -5.00 -2.71 -40.40
C GLY A 479 -5.29 -3.19 -38.98
N GLY A 480 -6.46 -3.81 -38.77
CA GLY A 480 -6.90 -4.24 -37.45
C GLY A 480 -6.31 -5.57 -36.98
N GLN A 481 -5.97 -5.65 -35.69
CA GLN A 481 -6.11 -6.86 -34.88
C GLN A 481 -7.02 -6.54 -33.70
N VAL A 482 -8.09 -7.33 -33.54
CA VAL A 482 -9.10 -7.13 -32.50
C VAL A 482 -8.58 -7.76 -31.21
N VAL A 483 -8.16 -6.94 -30.25
CA VAL A 483 -7.92 -7.40 -28.88
C VAL A 483 -9.27 -7.78 -28.28
N ALA A 484 -9.41 -9.02 -27.80
CA ALA A 484 -10.67 -9.51 -27.26
C ALA A 484 -11.06 -8.73 -25.99
N ALA A 485 -12.10 -7.91 -26.08
CA ALA A 485 -12.68 -7.24 -24.93
C ALA A 485 -13.29 -8.26 -23.96
N GLU A 486 -13.02 -8.13 -22.67
CA GLU A 486 -13.58 -9.00 -21.63
C GLU A 486 -15.11 -8.76 -21.55
N THR A 487 -15.90 -9.70 -22.09
CA THR A 487 -17.35 -9.55 -22.20
C THR A 487 -18.06 -9.87 -20.89
N PHE A 488 -18.84 -8.92 -20.37
CA PHE A 488 -19.74 -9.14 -19.24
C PHE A 488 -21.15 -9.42 -19.73
N ALA A 489 -21.91 -10.25 -19.01
CA ALA A 489 -23.32 -10.45 -19.30
C ALA A 489 -24.10 -9.13 -19.11
N PRO A 490 -25.09 -8.82 -19.97
CA PRO A 490 -26.00 -7.71 -19.72
C PRO A 490 -26.79 -7.93 -18.43
N THR A 491 -26.84 -6.91 -17.57
CA THR A 491 -27.56 -6.92 -16.29
C THR A 491 -28.58 -5.79 -16.23
N ALA A 492 -29.60 -5.95 -15.38
CA ALA A 492 -30.59 -4.91 -15.11
C ALA A 492 -30.02 -3.86 -14.15
N THR A 493 -29.46 -4.29 -13.02
CA THR A 493 -28.68 -3.45 -12.11
C THR A 493 -27.33 -3.13 -12.75
N ARG A 494 -26.97 -1.85 -12.78
CA ARG A 494 -25.71 -1.35 -13.35
C ARG A 494 -24.65 -1.17 -12.26
N VAL A 495 -23.38 -1.26 -12.63
CA VAL A 495 -22.25 -1.13 -11.71
C VAL A 495 -21.47 0.13 -12.04
N MET A 496 -21.59 1.12 -11.15
CA MET A 496 -20.87 2.38 -11.19
C MET A 496 -19.65 2.35 -10.28
N MET A 497 -18.83 3.39 -10.38
CA MET A 497 -17.60 3.56 -9.61
C MET A 497 -17.65 4.80 -8.71
N ASN A 498 -17.09 4.68 -7.51
CA ASN A 498 -16.79 5.80 -6.61
C ASN A 498 -15.40 6.34 -6.95
N LEU A 499 -15.23 7.65 -7.13
CA LEU A 499 -13.95 8.27 -7.46
C LEU A 499 -13.81 9.66 -6.84
N GLY A 500 -12.90 9.83 -5.88
CA GLY A 500 -12.59 11.14 -5.29
C GLY A 500 -11.54 11.93 -6.07
N ASP A 501 -10.44 11.26 -6.42
CA ASP A 501 -9.27 11.86 -7.05
C ASP A 501 -9.41 11.94 -8.59
N PRO A 502 -9.40 13.14 -9.20
CA PRO A 502 -9.47 13.30 -10.66
C PRO A 502 -8.29 12.70 -11.42
N ASP A 503 -7.10 12.68 -10.83
CA ASP A 503 -5.88 12.23 -11.52
C ASP A 503 -5.86 10.70 -11.68
N LEU A 504 -6.75 9.99 -10.96
CA LEU A 504 -7.01 8.57 -11.14
C LEU A 504 -8.10 8.26 -12.19
N ALA A 505 -8.75 9.27 -12.77
CA ALA A 505 -9.88 9.05 -13.69
C ALA A 505 -9.48 8.34 -14.98
N GLU A 506 -8.36 8.71 -15.61
CA GLU A 506 -7.89 8.05 -16.84
C GLU A 506 -7.51 6.59 -16.58
N LYS A 507 -6.78 6.33 -15.49
CA LYS A 507 -6.40 4.98 -15.05
C LYS A 507 -7.62 4.05 -14.95
N TYR A 508 -8.71 4.54 -14.37
CA TYR A 508 -9.91 3.75 -14.12
C TYR A 508 -10.99 3.84 -15.21
N SER A 509 -10.86 4.75 -16.18
CA SER A 509 -11.74 4.84 -17.35
C SER A 509 -11.83 3.52 -18.14
N THR A 510 -10.75 2.75 -18.16
CA THR A 510 -10.64 1.45 -18.83
C THR A 510 -11.45 0.34 -18.16
N LEU A 511 -11.94 0.54 -16.95
CA LEU A 511 -12.77 -0.43 -16.25
C LEU A 511 -14.17 -0.52 -16.88
N PRO A 512 -14.82 -1.70 -16.85
CA PRO A 512 -16.14 -1.93 -17.43
C PRO A 512 -17.29 -1.32 -16.60
N ALA A 513 -17.01 -0.28 -15.82
CA ALA A 513 -18.00 0.47 -15.05
C ALA A 513 -18.96 1.21 -16.01
N ASP A 514 -20.24 1.22 -15.63
CA ASP A 514 -21.33 1.87 -16.37
C ASP A 514 -21.39 3.39 -16.14
N GLY A 515 -20.53 3.93 -15.26
CA GLY A 515 -20.42 5.35 -14.96
C GLY A 515 -19.71 5.64 -13.63
N ILE A 516 -19.68 6.91 -13.23
CA ILE A 516 -19.30 7.34 -11.87
C ILE A 516 -20.58 7.61 -11.09
N GLY A 517 -20.82 6.84 -10.03
CA GLY A 517 -22.00 7.00 -9.17
C GLY A 517 -21.78 7.99 -8.03
N LEU A 518 -20.50 8.27 -7.71
CA LEU A 518 -20.11 9.29 -6.74
C LEU A 518 -18.72 9.84 -7.11
N MET A 519 -18.66 11.06 -7.64
CA MET A 519 -17.48 11.92 -7.51
C MET A 519 -17.62 12.81 -6.27
N ARG A 520 -16.56 12.89 -5.47
CA ARG A 520 -16.47 13.69 -4.25
C ARG A 520 -15.72 15.00 -4.53
N GLU A 521 -16.42 16.12 -4.47
CA GLU A 521 -15.84 17.45 -4.71
C GLU A 521 -14.82 17.87 -3.64
N GLU A 522 -14.89 17.29 -2.43
CA GLU A 522 -14.03 17.58 -1.28
C GLU A 522 -12.53 17.40 -1.59
N PHE A 523 -12.19 16.44 -2.45
CA PHE A 523 -10.82 16.22 -2.92
C PHE A 523 -10.29 17.37 -3.77
N LEU A 524 -11.16 18.08 -4.51
CA LEU A 524 -10.74 19.24 -5.29
C LEU A 524 -10.31 20.40 -4.39
N TRP A 525 -11.07 20.62 -3.32
CA TRP A 525 -10.77 21.61 -2.31
C TRP A 525 -9.49 21.28 -1.51
N THR A 526 -9.29 20.02 -1.11
CA THR A 526 -8.13 19.59 -0.31
C THR A 526 -6.85 19.33 -1.09
N THR A 527 -6.92 19.13 -2.42
CA THR A 527 -5.77 18.74 -3.26
C THR A 527 -5.34 19.82 -4.25
N PHE A 528 -6.26 20.69 -4.68
CA PHE A 528 -5.95 21.73 -5.66
C PHE A 528 -6.22 23.14 -5.13
N ILE A 529 -7.38 23.41 -4.54
CA ILE A 529 -7.80 24.79 -4.21
C ILE A 529 -7.16 25.30 -2.91
N HIS A 530 -7.16 24.50 -1.84
CA HIS A 530 -6.60 24.75 -0.50
C HIS A 530 -7.09 26.01 0.25
N GLU A 531 -7.98 26.80 -0.33
CA GLU A 531 -8.45 28.09 0.19
C GLU A 531 -9.98 28.10 0.31
N HIS A 532 -10.51 28.74 1.35
CA HIS A 532 -11.95 28.80 1.58
C HIS A 532 -12.66 29.66 0.51
N PRO A 533 -13.83 29.25 -0.03
CA PRO A 533 -14.46 29.99 -1.12
C PRO A 533 -14.89 31.42 -0.75
N LEU A 534 -15.39 31.65 0.47
CA LEU A 534 -15.74 33.00 0.91
C LEU A 534 -14.50 33.89 1.10
N TYR A 535 -13.37 33.29 1.49
CA TYR A 535 -12.08 33.98 1.52
C TYR A 535 -11.63 34.36 0.10
N LEU A 536 -11.73 33.46 -0.88
CA LEU A 536 -11.41 33.77 -2.29
C LEU A 536 -12.32 34.85 -2.88
N ILE A 537 -13.61 34.87 -2.53
CA ILE A 537 -14.53 35.96 -2.89
C ILE A 537 -14.07 37.29 -2.28
N GLU A 538 -13.72 37.31 -0.99
CA GLU A 538 -13.23 38.52 -0.31
C GLU A 538 -11.90 39.03 -0.88
N GLN A 539 -10.99 38.14 -1.30
CA GLN A 539 -9.75 38.52 -1.98
C GLN A 539 -9.96 38.98 -3.45
N GLY A 540 -11.19 38.94 -3.96
CA GLY A 540 -11.49 39.33 -5.34
C GLY A 540 -11.12 38.30 -6.40
N HIS A 541 -11.05 37.01 -6.02
CA HIS A 541 -10.70 35.87 -6.87
C HIS A 541 -11.78 34.77 -7.00
N PRO A 542 -13.09 35.09 -7.16
CA PRO A 542 -14.14 34.07 -7.32
C PRO A 542 -13.94 33.19 -8.56
N GLU A 543 -13.33 33.71 -9.62
CA GLU A 543 -13.00 32.97 -10.85
C GLU A 543 -12.05 31.80 -10.60
N LYS A 544 -11.20 31.88 -9.57
CA LYS A 544 -10.28 30.81 -9.19
C LYS A 544 -11.05 29.55 -8.77
N VAL A 545 -12.09 29.71 -7.95
CA VAL A 545 -12.97 28.60 -7.55
C VAL A 545 -13.61 27.96 -8.77
N VAL A 546 -14.26 28.76 -9.60
CA VAL A 546 -15.01 28.29 -10.79
C VAL A 546 -14.10 27.52 -11.74
N ASN A 547 -12.91 28.05 -12.03
CA ASN A 547 -11.97 27.42 -12.95
C ASN A 547 -11.38 26.12 -12.37
N MET A 548 -10.88 26.14 -11.13
CA MET A 548 -10.21 24.97 -10.55
C MET A 548 -11.17 23.80 -10.29
N LEU A 549 -12.41 24.09 -9.87
CA LEU A 549 -13.47 23.08 -9.82
C LEU A 549 -13.79 22.56 -11.22
N ALA A 550 -14.02 23.45 -12.20
CA ALA A 550 -14.34 23.04 -13.56
C ALA A 550 -13.25 22.16 -14.19
N ASP A 551 -11.98 22.50 -13.99
CA ASP A 551 -10.85 21.73 -14.49
C ASP A 551 -10.83 20.32 -13.87
N GLY A 552 -10.91 20.22 -12.54
CA GLY A 552 -10.94 18.94 -11.82
C GLY A 552 -12.14 18.06 -12.17
N ILE A 553 -13.35 18.63 -12.24
CA ILE A 553 -14.57 17.93 -12.65
C ILE A 553 -14.45 17.49 -14.13
N SER A 554 -13.89 18.34 -15.00
CA SER A 554 -13.79 18.04 -16.44
C SER A 554 -12.84 16.89 -16.76
N LYS A 555 -11.75 16.72 -16.00
CA LYS A 555 -10.86 15.54 -16.11
C LYS A 555 -11.66 14.24 -15.99
N VAL A 556 -12.46 14.13 -14.92
CA VAL A 556 -13.28 12.93 -14.66
C VAL A 556 -14.39 12.77 -15.71
N ALA A 557 -15.11 13.85 -16.01
CA ALA A 557 -16.22 13.81 -16.96
C ALA A 557 -15.75 13.43 -18.37
N ARG A 558 -14.57 13.93 -18.80
CA ARG A 558 -13.96 13.61 -20.10
C ARG A 558 -13.47 12.16 -20.16
N ALA A 559 -12.73 11.69 -19.15
CA ALA A 559 -12.24 10.31 -19.10
C ALA A 559 -13.38 9.28 -19.11
N MET A 560 -14.54 9.62 -18.57
CA MET A 560 -15.69 8.71 -18.50
C MET A 560 -16.66 8.82 -19.67
N ALA A 561 -16.63 9.91 -20.44
CA ALA A 561 -17.56 10.15 -21.55
C ALA A 561 -17.60 8.98 -22.56
N PRO A 562 -18.78 8.58 -23.06
CA PRO A 562 -20.11 9.16 -22.83
C PRO A 562 -20.83 8.63 -21.57
N ARG A 563 -20.18 7.80 -20.73
CA ARG A 563 -20.82 7.21 -19.55
C ARG A 563 -21.19 8.29 -18.53
N PRO A 564 -22.35 8.18 -17.87
CA PRO A 564 -22.82 9.17 -16.89
C PRO A 564 -21.85 9.27 -15.71
N MET A 565 -21.79 10.48 -15.15
CA MET A 565 -21.05 10.81 -13.96
C MET A 565 -21.93 11.61 -13.02
N VAL A 566 -21.90 11.32 -11.73
CA VAL A 566 -22.61 12.08 -10.70
C VAL A 566 -21.59 12.74 -9.77
N LEU A 567 -21.48 14.07 -9.85
CA LEU A 567 -20.74 14.88 -8.90
C LEU A 567 -21.60 15.16 -7.67
N ARG A 568 -21.15 14.75 -6.49
CA ARG A 568 -21.73 15.25 -5.25
C ARG A 568 -21.16 16.63 -4.97
N LEU A 569 -22.04 17.61 -4.85
CA LEU A 569 -21.71 18.98 -4.43
C LEU A 569 -21.13 18.95 -3.01
N SER A 570 -20.32 19.94 -2.65
CA SER A 570 -19.50 19.89 -1.44
C SER A 570 -20.27 19.59 -0.15
N ASP A 571 -19.96 18.46 0.49
CA ASP A 571 -20.54 17.99 1.76
C ASP A 571 -19.59 18.22 2.96
N PHE A 572 -18.59 19.09 2.79
CA PHE A 572 -17.66 19.43 3.86
C PHE A 572 -18.39 19.93 5.11
N LYS A 573 -17.88 19.49 6.25
CA LYS A 573 -18.23 19.99 7.57
C LYS A 573 -17.54 21.33 7.83
N SER A 574 -18.07 22.10 8.78
CA SER A 574 -17.48 23.36 9.21
C SER A 574 -16.03 23.20 9.71
N SER A 575 -15.69 22.06 10.34
CA SER A 575 -14.32 21.72 10.75
C SER A 575 -13.36 21.57 9.56
N GLU A 576 -13.79 20.93 8.48
CA GLU A 576 -12.98 20.69 7.28
C GLU A 576 -12.79 21.99 6.49
N TYR A 577 -13.85 22.78 6.32
CA TYR A 577 -13.74 24.13 5.74
C TYR A 577 -12.85 25.06 6.57
N ARG A 578 -12.84 24.92 7.92
CA ARG A 578 -11.99 25.76 8.80
C ARG A 578 -10.50 25.54 8.55
N ASN A 579 -10.13 24.31 8.21
CA ASN A 579 -8.76 23.90 7.94
C ASN A 579 -8.24 24.38 6.56
N LEU A 580 -9.11 24.88 5.68
CA LEU A 580 -8.69 25.59 4.47
C LEU A 580 -8.18 26.99 4.82
N LYS A 581 -7.23 27.51 4.05
CA LYS A 581 -6.69 28.86 4.27
C LYS A 581 -7.83 29.90 4.21
N GLY A 582 -7.92 30.71 5.26
CA GLY A 582 -8.98 31.71 5.45
C GLY A 582 -10.28 31.19 6.08
N GLY A 583 -10.42 29.89 6.32
CA GLY A 583 -11.64 29.25 6.82
C GLY A 583 -12.04 29.64 8.25
N GLU A 584 -11.07 29.85 9.15
CA GLU A 584 -11.30 30.25 10.56
C GLU A 584 -12.23 31.46 10.73
N LYS A 585 -12.22 32.40 9.78
CA LYS A 585 -13.07 33.59 9.81
C LYS A 585 -14.56 33.27 9.56
N TYR A 586 -14.83 32.23 8.79
CA TYR A 586 -16.16 31.92 8.25
C TYR A 586 -16.83 30.74 8.96
N GLU A 587 -16.05 29.85 9.58
CA GLU A 587 -16.53 28.54 10.02
C GLU A 587 -16.73 28.40 11.53
N PRO A 588 -17.97 28.21 12.01
CA PRO A 588 -18.28 28.11 13.43
C PRO A 588 -17.66 26.85 14.05
N HIS A 589 -17.26 26.91 15.32
CA HIS A 589 -16.92 25.72 16.09
C HIS A 589 -18.20 25.00 16.54
N GLU A 590 -18.39 23.78 16.05
CA GLU A 590 -19.57 22.95 16.34
C GLU A 590 -19.16 21.73 17.19
N PRO A 591 -19.94 21.36 18.22
CA PRO A 591 -19.62 20.21 19.08
C PRO A 591 -19.87 18.84 18.44
N ALA A 592 -20.62 18.80 17.33
CA ALA A 592 -20.95 17.58 16.58
C ALA A 592 -20.99 17.89 15.07
N ASP A 593 -19.80 18.02 14.47
CA ASP A 593 -19.62 18.49 13.09
C ASP A 593 -20.31 17.59 12.03
N LEU A 594 -20.45 16.29 12.31
CA LEU A 594 -21.18 15.32 11.49
C LEU A 594 -22.65 15.71 11.23
N LEU A 595 -23.27 16.40 12.20
CA LEU A 595 -24.68 16.84 12.16
C LEU A 595 -24.84 18.35 11.88
N GLY A 596 -23.71 19.06 11.83
CA GLY A 596 -23.62 20.52 11.81
C GLY A 596 -23.91 21.18 10.46
N TRP A 597 -23.38 22.38 10.26
CA TRP A 597 -23.64 23.23 9.10
C TRP A 597 -22.95 22.71 7.83
N ARG A 598 -23.57 21.74 7.16
CA ARG A 598 -23.08 21.05 5.96
C ARG A 598 -24.19 20.72 4.96
N GLY A 599 -23.78 20.33 3.74
CA GLY A 599 -24.67 19.98 2.62
C GLY A 599 -25.72 21.04 2.33
N ALA A 600 -26.94 20.62 2.01
CA ALA A 600 -28.05 21.51 1.62
C ALA A 600 -28.26 22.73 2.54
N SER A 601 -28.12 22.56 3.86
CA SER A 601 -28.30 23.63 4.85
C SER A 601 -27.32 24.81 4.69
N ARG A 602 -26.17 24.56 4.07
CA ARG A 602 -25.13 25.56 3.78
C ARG A 602 -25.41 26.29 2.47
N TYR A 603 -25.92 25.61 1.45
CA TYR A 603 -26.09 26.14 0.09
C TYR A 603 -27.09 27.31 -0.02
N TYR A 604 -28.14 27.33 0.79
CA TYR A 604 -29.13 28.43 0.80
C TYR A 604 -28.90 29.44 1.94
N ASP A 605 -27.92 29.24 2.82
CA ASP A 605 -27.66 30.17 3.92
C ASP A 605 -27.11 31.50 3.36
N PRO A 606 -27.66 32.68 3.75
CA PRO A 606 -27.19 33.98 3.29
C PRO A 606 -25.68 34.23 3.49
N LYS A 607 -25.03 33.54 4.44
CA LYS A 607 -23.58 33.63 4.67
C LYS A 607 -22.75 32.92 3.61
N TYR A 608 -23.31 31.92 2.91
CA TYR A 608 -22.56 31.00 2.07
C TYR A 608 -23.11 30.87 0.64
N VAL A 609 -24.35 31.29 0.36
CA VAL A 609 -25.00 31.14 -0.96
C VAL A 609 -24.15 31.66 -2.13
N GLU A 610 -23.35 32.72 -1.96
CA GLU A 610 -22.46 33.22 -3.01
C GLU A 610 -21.28 32.27 -3.31
N ALA A 611 -20.80 31.49 -2.34
CA ALA A 611 -19.82 30.42 -2.57
C ALA A 611 -20.46 29.26 -3.35
N PHE A 612 -21.69 28.85 -2.98
CA PHE A 612 -22.42 27.79 -3.67
C PHE A 612 -22.67 28.10 -5.15
N LYS A 613 -22.95 29.37 -5.49
CA LYS A 613 -23.05 29.81 -6.90
C LYS A 613 -21.77 29.56 -7.70
N LEU A 614 -20.60 29.56 -7.08
CA LEU A 614 -19.33 29.27 -7.78
C LEU A 614 -19.20 27.78 -8.14
N GLU A 615 -19.65 26.87 -7.26
CA GLU A 615 -19.76 25.43 -7.56
C GLU A 615 -20.72 25.20 -8.74
N LEU A 616 -21.90 25.86 -8.72
CA LEU A 616 -22.87 25.80 -9.82
C LEU A 616 -22.32 26.39 -11.13
N ALA A 617 -21.56 27.48 -11.06
CA ALA A 617 -20.89 28.07 -12.21
C ALA A 617 -19.83 27.11 -12.80
N ALA A 618 -19.09 26.37 -11.96
CA ALA A 618 -18.15 25.35 -12.42
C ALA A 618 -18.87 24.21 -13.15
N VAL A 619 -19.97 23.68 -12.59
CA VAL A 619 -20.79 22.65 -13.24
C VAL A 619 -21.35 23.15 -14.59
N LYS A 620 -21.83 24.40 -14.66
CA LYS A 620 -22.27 25.02 -15.92
C LYS A 620 -21.14 25.11 -16.94
N LYS A 621 -19.95 25.56 -16.53
CA LYS A 621 -18.77 25.67 -17.39
C LYS A 621 -18.42 24.31 -18.01
N VAL A 622 -18.32 23.27 -17.19
CA VAL A 622 -18.03 21.90 -17.67
C VAL A 622 -19.09 21.40 -18.65
N ARG A 623 -20.38 21.61 -18.36
CA ARG A 623 -21.47 21.15 -19.25
C ARG A 623 -21.62 21.97 -20.52
N ASN A 624 -21.42 23.29 -20.47
CA ASN A 624 -21.82 24.21 -21.54
C ASN A 624 -20.64 24.74 -22.36
N GLU A 625 -19.50 25.05 -21.74
CA GLU A 625 -18.28 25.49 -22.45
C GLU A 625 -17.47 24.28 -22.92
N PHE A 626 -17.26 23.27 -22.05
CA PHE A 626 -16.49 22.08 -22.40
C PHE A 626 -17.33 20.97 -23.04
N GLY A 627 -18.65 21.14 -23.13
CA GLY A 627 -19.57 20.21 -23.80
C GLY A 627 -19.77 18.86 -23.10
N LEU A 628 -19.29 18.67 -21.87
CA LEU A 628 -19.33 17.38 -21.16
C LEU A 628 -20.72 17.12 -20.55
N LYS A 629 -21.68 16.78 -21.41
CA LYS A 629 -23.10 16.56 -21.06
C LYS A 629 -23.37 15.31 -20.21
N ASN A 630 -22.38 14.46 -19.98
CA ASN A 630 -22.49 13.29 -19.09
C ASN A 630 -22.39 13.63 -17.59
N LEU A 631 -22.01 14.87 -17.23
CA LEU A 631 -21.95 15.36 -15.85
C LEU A 631 -23.35 15.66 -15.28
N ASN A 632 -23.76 14.92 -14.26
CA ASN A 632 -24.93 15.18 -13.42
C ASN A 632 -24.47 15.57 -12.01
N VAL A 633 -25.38 16.08 -11.18
CA VAL A 633 -25.05 16.48 -9.81
C VAL A 633 -25.93 15.79 -8.76
N MET A 634 -25.42 15.73 -7.54
CA MET A 634 -26.11 15.20 -6.37
C MET A 634 -26.00 16.18 -5.20
N ILE A 635 -27.14 16.43 -4.53
CA ILE A 635 -27.24 17.29 -3.35
C ILE A 635 -27.11 16.42 -2.08
N PRO A 636 -26.07 16.62 -1.25
CA PRO A 636 -25.93 15.93 0.04
C PRO A 636 -26.72 16.58 1.19
N PHE A 637 -26.91 15.79 2.23
CA PHE A 637 -27.35 16.17 3.57
C PHE A 637 -28.63 17.02 3.63
N VAL A 638 -29.59 16.70 2.76
CA VAL A 638 -30.89 17.39 2.64
C VAL A 638 -31.80 16.96 3.78
N ARG A 639 -32.10 17.85 4.74
CA ARG A 639 -32.87 17.49 5.93
C ARG A 639 -34.38 17.54 5.70
N THR A 640 -34.85 18.49 4.89
CA THR A 640 -36.29 18.73 4.66
C THR A 640 -36.62 18.99 3.19
N VAL A 641 -37.89 18.76 2.82
CA VAL A 641 -38.41 19.02 1.46
C VAL A 641 -38.26 20.50 1.06
N ASP A 642 -38.36 21.43 2.02
CA ASP A 642 -38.14 22.86 1.77
C ASP A 642 -36.66 23.19 1.50
N GLU A 643 -35.71 22.46 2.08
CA GLU A 643 -34.29 22.57 1.69
C GLU A 643 -34.07 22.08 0.26
N ALA A 644 -34.65 20.93 -0.12
CA ALA A 644 -34.58 20.43 -1.51
C ALA A 644 -35.11 21.46 -2.51
N ARG A 645 -36.29 22.04 -2.21
CA ARG A 645 -36.87 23.12 -3.00
C ARG A 645 -35.94 24.33 -3.08
N LYS A 646 -35.47 24.88 -1.95
CA LYS A 646 -34.56 26.04 -1.93
C LYS A 646 -33.30 25.84 -2.77
N VAL A 647 -32.64 24.67 -2.63
CA VAL A 647 -31.41 24.38 -3.38
C VAL A 647 -31.71 24.23 -4.87
N THR A 648 -32.76 23.50 -5.24
CA THR A 648 -33.14 23.35 -6.66
C THR A 648 -33.64 24.65 -7.29
N ASP A 649 -34.30 25.52 -6.52
CA ASP A 649 -34.65 26.89 -6.94
C ASP A 649 -33.38 27.69 -7.24
N ILE A 650 -32.37 27.70 -6.35
CA ILE A 650 -31.08 28.38 -6.59
C ILE A 650 -30.39 27.83 -7.84
N MET A 651 -30.34 26.50 -7.99
CA MET A 651 -29.78 25.85 -9.18
C MET A 651 -30.51 26.28 -10.47
N ALA A 652 -31.83 26.38 -10.44
CA ALA A 652 -32.63 26.83 -11.57
C ALA A 652 -32.39 28.31 -11.92
N HIS A 653 -32.28 29.20 -10.92
CA HIS A 653 -31.93 30.62 -11.13
C HIS A 653 -30.53 30.79 -11.72
N GLU A 654 -29.57 29.98 -11.28
CA GLU A 654 -28.23 29.94 -11.89
C GLU A 654 -28.24 29.27 -13.28
N GLY A 655 -29.33 28.63 -13.72
CA GLY A 655 -29.47 28.05 -15.06
C GLY A 655 -29.11 26.55 -15.18
N LEU A 656 -29.08 25.82 -14.07
CA LEU A 656 -28.98 24.36 -14.00
C LEU A 656 -30.36 23.74 -13.73
N VAL A 657 -31.17 23.63 -14.78
CA VAL A 657 -32.53 23.10 -14.73
C VAL A 657 -32.56 21.63 -15.18
N ARG A 658 -33.19 20.74 -14.41
CA ARG A 658 -33.41 19.32 -14.76
C ARG A 658 -34.09 19.19 -16.13
N ASN A 659 -33.61 18.29 -16.97
CA ASN A 659 -34.19 17.99 -18.28
C ASN A 659 -33.82 16.56 -18.72
N ALA A 660 -33.84 16.25 -20.03
CA ALA A 660 -33.41 14.94 -20.53
C ALA A 660 -31.90 14.70 -20.31
N ASP A 661 -31.08 15.73 -20.51
CA ASP A 661 -29.61 15.68 -20.57
C ASP A 661 -28.93 16.05 -19.24
N PHE A 662 -29.67 16.64 -18.29
CA PHE A 662 -29.16 17.02 -16.97
C PHE A 662 -30.08 16.49 -15.87
N LYS A 663 -29.48 15.73 -14.94
CA LYS A 663 -30.12 15.11 -13.81
C LYS A 663 -29.61 15.68 -12.49
N VAL A 664 -30.53 15.85 -11.55
CA VAL A 664 -30.24 16.26 -10.17
C VAL A 664 -30.67 15.13 -9.25
N TYR A 665 -29.72 14.52 -8.58
CA TYR A 665 -29.93 13.45 -7.61
C TYR A 665 -29.89 13.99 -6.17
N MET A 666 -30.43 13.22 -5.23
CA MET A 666 -30.29 13.49 -3.80
C MET A 666 -29.50 12.39 -3.12
N MET A 667 -28.63 12.74 -2.17
CA MET A 667 -28.08 11.73 -1.28
C MET A 667 -29.15 11.35 -0.24
N ALA A 668 -29.56 10.08 -0.24
CA ALA A 668 -30.52 9.55 0.72
C ALA A 668 -29.76 8.99 1.91
N GLU A 669 -29.50 9.85 2.88
CA GLU A 669 -28.62 9.57 4.01
C GLU A 669 -29.18 10.01 5.36
N ILE A 670 -30.32 10.70 5.38
CA ILE A 670 -31.03 11.11 6.60
C ILE A 670 -32.37 10.35 6.67
N PRO A 671 -32.83 9.87 7.84
CA PRO A 671 -34.11 9.16 7.97
C PRO A 671 -35.33 9.90 7.37
N SER A 672 -35.32 11.24 7.39
CA SER A 672 -36.37 12.06 6.74
C SER A 672 -36.43 11.86 5.21
N ASN A 673 -35.30 11.59 4.55
CA ASN A 673 -35.26 11.29 3.11
C ASN A 673 -36.00 10.00 2.78
N ILE A 674 -35.95 9.03 3.68
CA ILE A 674 -36.62 7.74 3.54
C ILE A 674 -38.12 7.90 3.78
N ILE A 675 -38.49 8.54 4.89
CA ILE A 675 -39.89 8.68 5.34
C ILE A 675 -40.71 9.56 4.40
N LEU A 676 -40.10 10.60 3.81
CA LEU A 676 -40.76 11.57 2.93
C LEU A 676 -40.28 11.48 1.46
N ALA A 677 -39.79 10.31 1.04
CA ALA A 677 -39.28 10.10 -0.32
C ALA A 677 -40.30 10.50 -1.41
N ASP A 678 -41.59 10.27 -1.18
CA ASP A 678 -42.67 10.67 -2.09
C ASP A 678 -42.75 12.20 -2.30
N LYS A 679 -42.32 13.00 -1.31
CA LYS A 679 -42.25 14.48 -1.42
C LYS A 679 -40.93 14.96 -1.99
N PHE A 680 -39.82 14.28 -1.69
CA PHE A 680 -38.53 14.60 -2.31
C PHE A 680 -38.51 14.29 -3.81
N ASN A 681 -39.30 13.30 -4.27
CA ASN A 681 -39.45 12.92 -5.68
C ASN A 681 -39.83 14.10 -6.61
N GLU A 682 -40.52 15.12 -6.09
CA GLU A 682 -40.87 16.33 -6.86
C GLU A 682 -39.60 17.06 -7.35
N PHE A 683 -38.55 17.12 -6.53
CA PHE A 683 -37.37 17.97 -6.73
C PHE A 683 -36.17 17.26 -7.39
N VAL A 684 -36.08 15.93 -7.32
CA VAL A 684 -34.95 15.15 -7.88
C VAL A 684 -35.33 14.13 -8.94
N ASP A 685 -34.38 13.69 -9.75
CA ASP A 685 -34.52 12.61 -10.74
C ASP A 685 -34.30 11.22 -10.10
N GLY A 686 -33.67 11.16 -8.93
CA GLY A 686 -33.35 9.93 -8.22
C GLY A 686 -32.54 10.16 -6.95
N TYR A 687 -32.14 9.06 -6.32
CA TYR A 687 -31.39 9.04 -5.07
C TYR A 687 -30.08 8.25 -5.19
N SER A 688 -29.06 8.62 -4.44
CA SER A 688 -27.99 7.70 -4.06
C SER A 688 -27.98 7.51 -2.55
N ILE A 689 -28.13 6.28 -2.08
CA ILE A 689 -28.09 5.95 -0.66
C ILE A 689 -26.67 6.19 -0.13
N GLY A 690 -26.54 7.12 0.82
CA GLY A 690 -25.33 7.30 1.63
C GLY A 690 -25.41 6.36 2.83
N SER A 691 -25.10 5.08 2.62
CA SER A 691 -25.39 4.03 3.61
C SER A 691 -24.67 4.21 4.95
N ASN A 692 -23.51 4.86 4.93
CA ASN A 692 -22.77 5.27 6.12
C ASN A 692 -23.59 6.19 7.04
N ASP A 693 -23.89 7.39 6.56
CA ASP A 693 -24.58 8.40 7.35
C ASP A 693 -26.05 8.01 7.62
N LEU A 694 -26.65 7.20 6.73
CA LEU A 694 -27.97 6.57 6.97
C LEU A 694 -27.93 5.59 8.14
N ALA A 695 -26.94 4.70 8.20
CA ALA A 695 -26.79 3.76 9.32
C ALA A 695 -26.47 4.50 10.63
N MET A 696 -25.56 5.48 10.57
CA MET A 696 -25.21 6.37 11.69
C MET A 696 -26.46 7.02 12.31
N LEU A 697 -27.35 7.57 11.47
CA LEU A 697 -28.55 8.28 11.92
C LEU A 697 -29.74 7.38 12.28
N ILE A 698 -29.91 6.24 11.63
CA ILE A 698 -30.95 5.25 12.00
C ILE A 698 -30.62 4.56 13.34
N LEU A 699 -29.35 4.24 13.57
CA LEU A 699 -28.90 3.53 14.76
C LEU A 699 -28.49 4.46 15.92
N GLY A 700 -28.30 5.76 15.64
CA GLY A 700 -27.87 6.74 16.63
C GLY A 700 -26.43 6.55 17.12
N CYS A 701 -25.56 5.97 16.29
CA CYS A 701 -24.18 5.64 16.64
C CYS A 701 -23.18 6.46 15.81
N ASP A 702 -22.36 7.29 16.45
CA ASP A 702 -21.23 7.94 15.79
C ASP A 702 -20.12 6.91 15.53
N ARG A 703 -19.80 6.67 14.26
CA ARG A 703 -18.74 5.73 13.85
C ARG A 703 -17.33 6.22 14.22
N ASN A 704 -17.15 7.50 14.51
CA ASN A 704 -15.88 8.09 14.97
C ASN A 704 -15.73 8.01 16.50
N ASN A 705 -16.71 7.45 17.22
CA ASN A 705 -16.68 7.26 18.66
C ASN A 705 -16.47 5.77 18.99
N ASP A 706 -15.27 5.42 19.41
CA ASP A 706 -14.83 4.03 19.68
C ASP A 706 -15.77 3.24 20.59
N THR A 707 -16.47 3.91 21.51
CA THR A 707 -17.40 3.25 22.45
C THR A 707 -18.62 2.66 21.75
N VAL A 708 -19.11 3.33 20.70
CA VAL A 708 -20.36 2.97 19.98
C VAL A 708 -20.11 2.58 18.52
N ALA A 709 -18.92 2.79 17.96
CA ALA A 709 -18.57 2.39 16.60
C ALA A 709 -18.83 0.89 16.32
N ARG A 710 -18.63 0.03 17.32
CA ARG A 710 -18.97 -1.42 17.24
C ARG A 710 -20.47 -1.75 17.06
N LEU A 711 -21.36 -0.76 17.18
CA LEU A 711 -22.81 -0.91 16.96
C LEU A 711 -23.21 -0.53 15.52
N PHE A 712 -22.30 0.09 14.76
CA PHE A 712 -22.49 0.46 13.37
C PHE A 712 -22.47 -0.80 12.48
N ASP A 713 -23.59 -1.09 11.82
CA ASP A 713 -23.65 -2.10 10.76
C ASP A 713 -24.66 -1.66 9.68
N GLU A 714 -24.18 -1.39 8.47
CA GLU A 714 -24.99 -0.99 7.31
C GLU A 714 -25.99 -2.10 6.89
N ARG A 715 -25.77 -3.35 7.33
CA ARG A 715 -26.63 -4.52 7.05
C ARG A 715 -27.72 -4.71 8.11
N ASN A 716 -27.77 -3.87 9.15
CA ASN A 716 -28.77 -3.94 10.21
C ASN A 716 -30.20 -3.91 9.62
N LEU A 717 -31.12 -4.67 10.21
CA LEU A 717 -32.49 -4.80 9.71
C LEU A 717 -33.21 -3.45 9.58
N ALA A 718 -32.98 -2.49 10.48
CA ALA A 718 -33.57 -1.15 10.39
C ALA A 718 -33.09 -0.39 9.14
N VAL A 719 -31.80 -0.49 8.82
CA VAL A 719 -31.19 0.13 7.61
C VAL A 719 -31.68 -0.58 6.35
N LYS A 720 -31.74 -1.92 6.33
CA LYS A 720 -32.30 -2.69 5.21
C LYS A 720 -33.77 -2.36 4.95
N ARG A 721 -34.61 -2.29 5.99
CA ARG A 721 -36.03 -1.89 5.88
C ARG A 721 -36.17 -0.49 5.29
N ALA A 722 -35.37 0.47 5.77
CA ALA A 722 -35.32 1.83 5.24
C ALA A 722 -34.91 1.88 3.76
N ILE A 723 -33.88 1.13 3.36
CA ILE A 723 -33.42 1.03 1.97
C ILE A 723 -34.50 0.43 1.06
N LYS A 724 -35.12 -0.68 1.45
CA LYS A 724 -36.22 -1.30 0.68
C LYS A 724 -37.40 -0.35 0.53
N HIS A 725 -37.76 0.37 1.61
CA HIS A 725 -38.82 1.39 1.57
C HIS A 725 -38.50 2.51 0.56
N LEU A 726 -37.28 3.08 0.62
CA LEU A 726 -36.85 4.13 -0.30
C LEU A 726 -36.95 3.66 -1.76
N ILE A 727 -36.40 2.47 -2.08
CA ILE A 727 -36.44 1.91 -3.44
C ILE A 727 -37.91 1.77 -3.90
N LYS A 728 -38.76 1.12 -3.10
CA LYS A 728 -40.21 0.95 -3.36
C LYS A 728 -40.94 2.28 -3.56
N THR A 729 -40.57 3.34 -2.84
CA THR A 729 -41.24 4.65 -2.91
C THR A 729 -40.71 5.54 -4.04
N ALA A 730 -39.40 5.52 -4.32
CA ALA A 730 -38.80 6.24 -5.44
C ALA A 730 -39.26 5.70 -6.80
N HIS A 731 -39.31 4.37 -6.97
CA HIS A 731 -39.70 3.73 -8.23
C HIS A 731 -41.16 3.98 -8.64
N LYS A 732 -42.07 4.25 -7.69
CA LYS A 732 -43.48 4.61 -8.00
C LYS A 732 -43.58 5.82 -8.93
N ASP A 733 -42.69 6.79 -8.76
CA ASP A 733 -42.64 8.03 -9.54
C ASP A 733 -41.52 7.99 -10.61
N GLY A 734 -41.03 6.78 -10.95
CA GLY A 734 -39.99 6.56 -11.96
C GLY A 734 -38.60 7.09 -11.59
N LYS A 735 -38.32 7.29 -10.29
CA LYS A 735 -37.04 7.83 -9.81
C LYS A 735 -36.05 6.70 -9.58
N THR A 736 -34.84 6.82 -10.12
CA THR A 736 -33.81 5.79 -9.95
C THR A 736 -33.19 5.83 -8.56
N VAL A 737 -32.80 4.68 -8.03
CA VAL A 737 -32.06 4.57 -6.76
C VAL A 737 -30.72 3.88 -7.00
N SER A 738 -29.65 4.54 -6.57
CA SER A 738 -28.32 4.00 -6.44
C SER A 738 -27.91 3.86 -4.97
N ILE A 739 -26.77 3.20 -4.73
CA ILE A 739 -26.09 3.22 -3.43
C ILE A 739 -24.61 3.50 -3.62
N CYS A 740 -24.03 4.29 -2.72
CA CYS A 740 -22.62 4.60 -2.69
C CYS A 740 -22.08 4.44 -1.26
N GLY A 741 -21.05 3.62 -1.11
CA GLY A 741 -20.49 3.21 0.17
C GLY A 741 -19.57 2.02 0.01
N GLN A 742 -18.99 1.56 1.11
CA GLN A 742 -18.13 0.38 1.10
C GLN A 742 -18.94 -0.92 1.18
N ALA A 743 -20.10 -0.95 1.87
CA ALA A 743 -20.90 -2.16 2.02
C ALA A 743 -21.19 -2.96 0.73
N PRO A 744 -21.56 -2.35 -0.43
CA PRO A 744 -21.76 -3.13 -1.67
C PRO A 744 -20.48 -3.73 -2.26
N SER A 745 -19.32 -3.20 -1.86
CA SER A 745 -17.98 -3.69 -2.23
C SER A 745 -17.51 -4.80 -1.28
N GLU A 746 -17.79 -4.66 0.02
CA GLU A 746 -17.32 -5.56 1.09
C GLU A 746 -18.24 -6.77 1.34
N TYR A 747 -19.56 -6.61 1.18
CA TYR A 747 -20.58 -7.60 1.56
C TYR A 747 -21.40 -8.05 0.35
N PRO A 748 -21.01 -9.15 -0.34
CA PRO A 748 -21.75 -9.69 -1.48
C PRO A 748 -23.22 -10.03 -1.17
N GLU A 749 -23.52 -10.42 0.08
CA GLU A 749 -24.88 -10.69 0.56
C GLU A 749 -25.73 -9.43 0.64
N PHE A 750 -25.12 -8.28 0.93
CA PHE A 750 -25.80 -6.97 0.91
C PHE A 750 -26.09 -6.54 -0.53
N THR A 751 -25.13 -6.72 -1.45
CA THR A 751 -25.35 -6.51 -2.89
C THR A 751 -26.47 -7.39 -3.45
N ASN A 752 -26.55 -8.67 -3.05
CA ASN A 752 -27.69 -9.53 -3.41
C ASN A 752 -29.03 -8.99 -2.87
N PHE A 753 -29.09 -8.56 -1.60
CA PHE A 753 -30.29 -7.93 -1.02
C PHE A 753 -30.73 -6.67 -1.79
N LEU A 754 -29.80 -5.82 -2.21
CA LEU A 754 -30.09 -4.61 -2.97
C LEU A 754 -30.68 -4.93 -4.36
N ILE A 755 -30.15 -5.94 -5.04
CA ILE A 755 -30.69 -6.43 -6.34
C ILE A 755 -32.08 -7.05 -6.15
N GLN A 756 -32.31 -7.81 -5.07
CA GLN A 756 -33.64 -8.35 -4.73
C GLN A 756 -34.66 -7.24 -4.43
N CYS A 757 -34.22 -6.11 -3.87
CA CYS A 757 -35.05 -4.91 -3.72
C CYS A 757 -35.28 -4.14 -5.03
N GLY A 758 -34.52 -4.45 -6.09
CA GLY A 758 -34.65 -3.87 -7.43
C GLY A 758 -33.76 -2.65 -7.71
N ILE A 759 -32.65 -2.46 -6.99
CA ILE A 759 -31.80 -1.26 -7.14
C ILE A 759 -31.30 -1.05 -8.58
N ASP A 760 -31.29 0.20 -9.06
CA ASP A 760 -30.88 0.51 -10.43
C ASP A 760 -29.35 0.49 -10.60
N TYR A 761 -28.61 0.99 -9.59
CA TYR A 761 -27.15 1.09 -9.64
C TYR A 761 -26.48 0.75 -8.30
N VAL A 762 -25.36 0.04 -8.35
CA VAL A 762 -24.43 -0.10 -7.21
C VAL A 762 -23.12 0.60 -7.54
N SER A 763 -22.68 1.54 -6.71
CA SER A 763 -21.44 2.30 -6.91
C SER A 763 -20.35 1.82 -5.96
N VAL A 764 -19.32 1.17 -6.51
CA VAL A 764 -18.26 0.47 -5.77
C VAL A 764 -16.89 1.10 -5.98
N ASN A 765 -15.89 0.69 -5.20
CA ASN A 765 -14.52 1.13 -5.41
C ASN A 765 -13.94 0.58 -6.74
N PRO A 766 -12.96 1.26 -7.38
CA PRO A 766 -12.48 0.92 -8.72
C PRO A 766 -11.96 -0.53 -8.87
N ASP A 767 -11.28 -1.03 -7.86
CA ASP A 767 -10.79 -2.40 -7.74
C ASP A 767 -11.91 -3.45 -7.79
N MET A 768 -13.07 -3.14 -7.19
CA MET A 768 -14.19 -4.07 -7.07
C MET A 768 -15.14 -4.09 -8.29
N VAL A 769 -15.06 -3.12 -9.21
CA VAL A 769 -15.97 -2.99 -10.38
C VAL A 769 -16.15 -4.31 -11.14
N LYS A 770 -15.04 -4.99 -11.50
CA LYS A 770 -15.11 -6.24 -12.28
C LYS A 770 -15.77 -7.38 -11.51
N GLN A 771 -15.45 -7.52 -10.22
CA GLN A 771 -16.03 -8.56 -9.39
C GLN A 771 -17.51 -8.30 -9.14
N THR A 772 -17.89 -7.04 -8.88
CA THR A 772 -19.29 -6.65 -8.68
C THR A 772 -20.13 -6.89 -9.93
N LYS A 773 -19.63 -6.62 -11.15
CA LYS A 773 -20.39 -6.98 -12.39
C LYS A 773 -20.60 -8.48 -12.54
N ARG A 774 -19.62 -9.31 -12.20
CA ARG A 774 -19.77 -10.78 -12.18
C ARG A 774 -20.78 -11.23 -11.11
N ASN A 775 -20.74 -10.64 -9.92
CA ASN A 775 -21.67 -10.91 -8.84
C ASN A 775 -23.12 -10.52 -9.20
N VAL A 776 -23.34 -9.31 -9.73
CA VAL A 776 -24.66 -8.83 -10.17
C VAL A 776 -25.26 -9.77 -11.22
N ALA A 777 -24.48 -10.12 -12.27
CA ALA A 777 -24.93 -11.07 -13.29
C ALA A 777 -25.29 -12.44 -12.71
N HIS A 778 -24.50 -12.94 -11.76
CA HIS A 778 -24.78 -14.21 -11.07
C HIS A 778 -26.07 -14.14 -10.23
N PHE A 779 -26.27 -13.05 -9.46
CA PHE A 779 -27.44 -12.87 -8.61
C PHE A 779 -28.73 -12.68 -9.43
N GLU A 780 -28.71 -11.90 -10.50
CA GLU A 780 -29.85 -11.76 -11.42
C GLU A 780 -30.19 -13.08 -12.13
N GLN A 781 -29.17 -13.80 -12.63
CA GLN A 781 -29.37 -15.13 -13.23
C GLN A 781 -29.98 -16.11 -12.22
N ARG A 782 -29.53 -16.07 -10.96
CA ARG A 782 -30.10 -16.88 -9.89
C ARG A 782 -31.56 -16.52 -9.61
N ILE A 783 -31.91 -15.24 -9.51
CA ILE A 783 -33.31 -14.79 -9.32
C ILE A 783 -34.22 -15.30 -10.46
N LEU A 784 -33.75 -15.26 -11.70
CA LEU A 784 -34.47 -15.81 -12.86
C LEU A 784 -34.66 -17.33 -12.76
N LEU A 785 -33.62 -18.08 -12.38
CA LEU A 785 -33.68 -19.54 -12.23
C LEU A 785 -34.55 -19.96 -11.03
N ASP A 786 -34.45 -19.27 -9.91
CA ASP A 786 -35.25 -19.51 -8.70
C ASP A 786 -36.74 -19.30 -9.00
N LYS A 787 -37.08 -18.23 -9.74
CA LYS A 787 -38.44 -17.96 -10.22
C LYS A 787 -38.94 -18.95 -11.27
N ALA A 788 -38.08 -19.41 -12.18
CA ALA A 788 -38.45 -20.36 -13.23
C ALA A 788 -38.61 -21.80 -12.73
N THR A 789 -37.85 -22.20 -11.70
CA THR A 789 -37.86 -23.56 -11.16
C THR A 789 -38.78 -23.74 -9.95
N GLY A 790 -39.09 -22.65 -9.22
CA GLY A 790 -39.81 -22.71 -7.94
C GLY A 790 -39.00 -23.36 -6.82
N ARG A 791 -37.68 -23.52 -6.99
CA ARG A 791 -36.77 -24.20 -6.03
C ARG A 791 -35.83 -23.25 -5.28
N GLY A 792 -36.00 -21.94 -5.46
CA GLY A 792 -35.20 -20.93 -4.77
C GLY A 792 -35.36 -20.99 -3.26
N LEU A 793 -34.27 -20.74 -2.55
CA LEU A 793 -34.29 -20.48 -1.11
C LEU A 793 -35.06 -19.18 -0.86
N GLN A 794 -36.15 -19.24 -0.09
CA GLN A 794 -36.82 -18.04 0.40
C GLN A 794 -35.95 -17.38 1.49
N ASP A 795 -35.73 -16.08 1.38
CA ASP A 795 -35.19 -15.30 2.50
C ASP A 795 -36.28 -15.21 3.57
N PRO A 796 -36.07 -15.73 4.79
CA PRO A 796 -37.06 -15.68 5.87
C PRO A 796 -37.15 -14.28 6.51
N THR A 797 -36.31 -13.33 6.10
CA THR A 797 -36.23 -12.00 6.71
C THR A 797 -37.37 -11.11 6.24
N ASP A 798 -38.23 -10.68 7.18
CA ASP A 798 -39.22 -9.66 6.91
C ASP A 798 -38.54 -8.27 6.78
N TYR A 799 -38.48 -7.77 5.55
CA TYR A 799 -37.97 -6.44 5.22
C TYR A 799 -39.09 -5.39 5.06
N ASP A 800 -40.36 -5.71 5.28
CA ASP A 800 -41.43 -4.73 5.31
C ASP A 800 -41.59 -4.15 6.73
N TRP A 801 -42.16 -2.95 6.82
CA TRP A 801 -42.33 -2.22 8.09
C TRP A 801 -43.76 -1.62 8.24
N GLU A 802 -44.69 -2.14 7.45
CA GLU A 802 -46.09 -1.68 7.35
C GLU A 802 -46.92 -2.03 8.61
#